data_AF-A0A7W5FD48-F1
#
_entry.id   AF-A0A7W5FD48-F1
#
_cell.length_a   1.000
_cell.length_b   1.000
_cell.length_c   1.000
_cell.angle_alpha   90.00
_cell.angle_beta   90.00
_cell.angle_gamma   90.00
#
_symmetry.space_group_name_H-M   'P 1'
#
loop_
_entity.id
_entity.type
_entity.pdbx_description
1 polymer ?
#
loop_
_entity_poly.entity_id
_entity_poly.type
_entity_poly.pdbx_seq_one_letter_code
_entity_poly.pdbx_strand_id
1 'polypeptide(L)'
;MSDRGRLLRSLLTADVLLRLAAVALAVLIVVRVLFAGAAGFGSIALVLASAAALWAAVRLGTRARGLLSGAVPEGARLPSFVADRPRSRLAAVLALLVLVVHAAITGYVGIWTILVALVLAAIATLLSPNIRLVLVLGTTAVVFAAATVFVATFFRGSSEARALAVSLAAVVLPVLVSEKLVGLFRQPALTTAHQAGLAVLTLLLGFLGWTRADWLPGVMHECYTLPTSTGITMLRATADGKRCYGLLDTADAGVFAATAFGRDPDTVALQRKILGNNETLGPGDLTVVWLGALSCDPAPGDATRCADGRDYPSERDQLRALLFAQRHIDETTEHRLHVVIADATQDVAHIDDIAKMIVEKRETFGPRVAVVGGGDSRDTTQRAINRILDAGIPFLAPNLLADLGAPGRPFVDRAGYLQLAPANLAYAADTVHRLSRLFENGFRLDVYQHPSPTDQYTTSLLNDLLAEVRKVDGASARHVAALDRVDESICASAPEPTVVFFADRWTRFADFVQRIKEVCGHSRPHLVIADGSVSRFMANYQLRAVSAADWPVDYYVGGPGCSSLTPASVEILTRQIEHFHDLTGLAKGETFSCADRAPGVSGGVLRDACTLDAAIKMTSQPCHPNDLGGFLVPAWDAVLLADALVPLDGAAGRPPAEYLGGLSLPGLTMATGVRAAVDQGILRDPTIPVLLWHVDPLNDPSQIYELPRLTLR
;
A
#
# COMPACT_ATOMS: atom_id res chain seq x y z
N MET A 1 -7.16 -53.03 46.21
CA MET A 1 -7.59 -52.07 45.16
C MET A 1 -8.20 -50.85 45.86
N SER A 2 -7.50 -49.72 45.86
CA SER A 2 -7.70 -48.62 46.82
C SER A 2 -8.75 -47.58 46.41
N ASP A 3 -9.41 -46.97 47.41
CA ASP A 3 -10.40 -45.89 47.30
C ASP A 3 -9.96 -44.66 46.48
N ARG A 4 -8.65 -44.47 46.23
CA ARG A 4 -8.14 -43.40 45.34
C ARG A 4 -8.64 -43.51 43.89
N GLY A 5 -8.91 -44.71 43.38
CA GLY A 5 -9.41 -44.91 42.01
C GLY A 5 -10.87 -44.50 41.81
N ARG A 6 -11.66 -44.44 42.89
CA ARG A 6 -13.09 -44.07 42.83
C ARG A 6 -13.28 -42.55 42.88
N LEU A 7 -12.40 -41.83 43.59
CA LEU A 7 -12.40 -40.37 43.66
C LEU A 7 -11.95 -39.72 42.34
N LEU A 8 -10.97 -40.31 41.65
CA LEU A 8 -10.52 -39.83 40.33
C LEU A 8 -11.56 -40.03 39.22
N ARG A 9 -12.43 -41.06 39.31
CA ARG A 9 -13.53 -41.24 38.34
C ARG A 9 -14.73 -40.34 38.60
N SER A 10 -14.98 -39.89 39.84
CA SER A 10 -16.05 -38.91 40.10
C SER A 10 -15.68 -37.50 39.66
N LEU A 11 -14.37 -37.18 39.67
CA LEU A 11 -13.82 -35.91 39.16
C LEU A 11 -13.72 -35.84 37.62
N LEU A 12 -13.85 -36.97 36.92
CA LEU A 12 -13.87 -37.06 35.45
C LEU A 12 -15.29 -37.17 34.88
N THR A 13 -16.30 -36.70 35.59
CA THR A 13 -17.60 -36.49 34.98
C THR A 13 -17.53 -35.26 34.06
N ALA A 14 -18.21 -35.32 32.91
CA ALA A 14 -18.20 -34.25 31.92
C ALA A 14 -18.54 -32.88 32.54
N ASP A 15 -19.38 -32.86 33.57
CA ASP A 15 -19.79 -31.65 34.29
C ASP A 15 -18.66 -31.06 35.15
N VAL A 16 -17.80 -31.89 35.76
CA VAL A 16 -16.65 -31.42 36.54
C VAL A 16 -15.54 -30.91 35.63
N LEU A 17 -15.32 -31.57 34.49
CA LEU A 17 -14.38 -31.11 33.46
C LEU A 17 -14.83 -29.77 32.85
N LEU A 18 -16.14 -29.59 32.59
CA LEU A 18 -16.67 -28.33 32.08
C LEU A 18 -16.50 -27.18 33.08
N ARG A 19 -16.74 -27.44 34.38
CA ARG A 19 -16.54 -26.45 35.45
C ARG A 19 -15.07 -26.09 35.62
N LEU A 20 -14.16 -27.07 35.56
CA LEU A 20 -12.72 -26.83 35.60
C LEU A 20 -12.23 -26.04 34.38
N ALA A 21 -12.74 -26.34 33.19
CA ALA A 21 -12.44 -25.58 31.98
C ALA A 21 -12.95 -24.13 32.05
N ALA A 22 -14.16 -23.92 32.57
CA ALA A 22 -14.72 -22.59 32.79
C ALA A 22 -13.91 -21.77 33.82
N VAL A 23 -13.46 -22.41 34.91
CA VAL A 23 -12.59 -21.78 35.92
C VAL A 23 -11.22 -21.46 35.33
N ALA A 24 -10.60 -22.39 34.60
CA ALA A 24 -9.30 -22.16 33.95
C ALA A 24 -9.38 -21.02 32.92
N LEU A 25 -10.46 -20.95 32.14
CA LEU A 25 -10.72 -19.88 31.19
C LEU A 25 -10.93 -18.53 31.91
N ALA A 26 -11.70 -18.51 33.00
CA ALA A 26 -11.88 -17.31 33.82
C ALA A 26 -10.55 -16.82 34.42
N VAL A 27 -9.70 -17.73 34.91
CA VAL A 27 -8.36 -17.40 35.42
C VAL A 27 -7.47 -16.85 34.31
N LEU A 28 -7.47 -17.45 33.12
CA LEU A 28 -6.71 -16.96 31.95
C LEU A 28 -7.15 -15.56 31.51
N ILE A 29 -8.46 -15.29 31.53
CA ILE A 29 -9.02 -13.96 31.25
C ILE A 29 -8.57 -12.95 32.31
N VAL A 30 -8.67 -13.29 33.59
CA VAL A 30 -8.25 -12.39 34.70
C VAL A 30 -6.76 -12.10 34.64
N VAL A 31 -5.91 -13.11 34.44
CA VAL A 31 -4.45 -12.96 34.31
C VAL A 31 -4.11 -12.04 33.14
N ARG A 32 -4.71 -12.25 31.97
CA ARG A 32 -4.43 -11.42 30.79
C ARG A 32 -4.96 -9.99 30.92
N VAL A 33 -6.10 -9.79 31.59
CA VAL A 33 -6.67 -8.46 31.86
C VAL A 33 -5.82 -7.68 32.87
N LEU A 34 -5.21 -8.35 33.84
CA LEU A 34 -4.26 -7.73 34.78
C LEU A 34 -2.98 -7.23 34.06
N PHE A 35 -2.60 -7.84 32.94
CA PHE A 35 -1.48 -7.39 32.10
C PHE A 35 -1.85 -6.31 31.06
N ALA A 36 -3.14 -5.95 30.92
CA ALA A 36 -3.63 -5.01 29.89
C ALA A 36 -3.77 -3.54 30.37
N GLY A 37 -3.31 -3.21 31.58
CA GLY A 37 -3.32 -1.84 32.11
C GLY A 37 -4.71 -1.28 32.46
N ALA A 38 -4.83 0.05 32.57
CA ALA A 38 -5.96 0.74 33.20
C ALA A 38 -7.35 0.48 32.57
N ALA A 39 -7.41 0.04 31.31
CA ALA A 39 -8.65 -0.34 30.65
C ALA A 39 -9.24 -1.67 31.20
N GLY A 40 -8.45 -2.51 31.86
CA GLY A 40 -8.87 -3.81 32.39
C GLY A 40 -9.81 -3.74 33.60
N PHE A 41 -9.77 -2.66 34.38
CA PHE A 41 -10.58 -2.54 35.61
C PHE A 41 -12.09 -2.42 35.33
N GLY A 42 -12.47 -1.74 34.24
CA GLY A 42 -13.86 -1.64 33.82
C GLY A 42 -14.45 -2.99 33.41
N SER A 43 -13.66 -3.82 32.73
CA SER A 43 -14.04 -5.18 32.35
C SER A 43 -14.18 -6.10 33.56
N ILE A 44 -13.34 -5.96 34.58
CA ILE A 44 -13.45 -6.71 35.85
C ILE A 44 -14.75 -6.35 36.57
N ALA A 45 -15.08 -5.06 36.70
CA ALA A 45 -16.31 -4.62 37.34
C ALA A 45 -17.56 -5.16 36.61
N LEU A 46 -17.54 -5.16 35.27
CA LEU A 46 -18.64 -5.68 34.45
C LEU A 46 -18.80 -7.21 34.59
N VAL A 47 -17.70 -7.96 34.60
CA VAL A 47 -17.72 -9.43 34.79
C VAL A 47 -18.23 -9.79 36.18
N LEU A 48 -17.77 -9.08 37.22
CA LEU A 48 -18.23 -9.29 38.60
C LEU A 48 -19.72 -8.92 38.77
N ALA A 49 -20.18 -7.81 38.19
CA ALA A 49 -21.58 -7.41 38.22
C ALA A 49 -22.48 -8.43 37.49
N SER A 50 -22.02 -8.93 36.33
CA SER A 50 -22.75 -9.94 35.55
C SER A 50 -22.82 -11.28 36.28
N ALA A 51 -21.73 -11.71 36.92
CA ALA A 51 -21.69 -12.93 37.72
C ALA A 51 -22.58 -12.83 38.97
N ALA A 52 -22.60 -11.67 39.63
CA ALA A 52 -23.48 -11.41 40.77
C ALA A 52 -24.97 -11.41 40.38
N ALA A 53 -25.32 -10.81 39.23
CA ALA A 53 -26.67 -10.84 38.69
C ALA A 53 -27.13 -12.26 38.35
N LEU A 54 -26.24 -13.07 37.74
CA LEU A 54 -26.51 -14.48 37.42
C LEU A 54 -26.73 -15.31 38.69
N TRP A 55 -25.91 -15.09 39.72
CA TRP A 55 -26.04 -15.79 40.99
C TRP A 55 -27.34 -15.41 41.73
N ALA A 56 -27.73 -14.14 41.69
CA ALA A 56 -29.00 -13.67 42.24
C ALA A 56 -30.21 -14.31 41.54
N ALA A 57 -30.18 -14.41 40.20
CA ALA A 57 -31.23 -15.05 39.40
C ALA A 57 -31.36 -16.56 39.72
N VAL A 58 -30.23 -17.28 39.84
CA VAL A 58 -30.23 -18.70 40.22
C VAL A 58 -30.78 -18.89 41.64
N ARG A 59 -30.44 -18.00 42.58
CA ARG A 59 -30.94 -18.08 43.97
C ARG A 59 -32.45 -17.79 44.06
N LEU A 60 -32.97 -16.89 43.23
CA LEU A 60 -34.41 -16.64 43.07
C LEU A 60 -35.14 -17.84 42.45
N GLY A 61 -34.55 -18.47 41.43
CA GLY A 61 -35.12 -19.65 40.77
C GLY A 61 -35.20 -20.87 41.69
N THR A 62 -34.19 -21.10 42.53
CA THR A 62 -34.18 -22.20 43.51
C THR A 62 -35.21 -22.00 44.63
N ARG A 63 -35.42 -20.75 45.10
CA ARG A 63 -36.49 -20.44 46.06
C ARG A 63 -37.90 -20.58 45.47
N ALA A 64 -38.09 -20.20 44.21
CA ALA A 64 -39.36 -20.39 43.51
C ALA A 64 -39.70 -21.89 43.30
N ARG A 65 -38.68 -22.74 43.10
CA ARG A 65 -38.85 -24.19 42.92
C ARG A 65 -39.32 -24.89 44.20
N GLY A 66 -38.86 -24.44 45.37
CA GLY A 66 -39.32 -24.97 46.66
C GLY A 66 -40.78 -24.63 47.00
N LEU A 67 -41.33 -23.57 46.40
CA LEU A 67 -42.74 -23.18 46.54
C LEU A 67 -43.66 -23.92 45.55
N LEU A 68 -43.12 -24.48 44.46
CA LEU A 68 -43.89 -25.07 43.36
C LEU A 68 -43.87 -26.61 43.32
N SER A 69 -43.06 -27.28 44.14
CA SER A 69 -43.02 -28.76 44.21
C SER A 69 -44.06 -29.38 45.16
N GLY A 70 -45.00 -28.59 45.67
CA GLY A 70 -46.08 -29.03 46.56
C GLY A 70 -47.42 -29.27 45.85
N ALA A 71 -47.43 -29.80 44.63
CA ALA A 71 -48.64 -30.35 44.00
C ALA A 71 -48.28 -31.10 42.72
N VAL A 72 -48.52 -32.42 42.70
CA VAL A 72 -49.25 -33.18 41.66
C VAL A 72 -48.75 -34.64 41.64
N PRO A 73 -49.66 -35.64 41.63
CA PRO A 73 -49.35 -37.06 41.83
C PRO A 73 -48.96 -37.80 40.55
N GLU A 74 -48.42 -38.99 40.76
CA GLU A 74 -47.98 -40.00 39.79
C GLU A 74 -49.08 -40.50 38.84
N GLY A 75 -48.68 -40.81 37.61
CA GLY A 75 -49.37 -41.81 36.79
C GLY A 75 -49.34 -41.54 35.29
N ALA A 76 -48.44 -42.21 34.56
CA ALA A 76 -48.71 -42.93 33.29
C ALA A 76 -47.40 -43.28 32.59
N ARG A 77 -47.19 -44.59 32.36
CA ARG A 77 -46.16 -45.12 31.46
C ARG A 77 -46.60 -44.91 30.00
N LEU A 78 -45.66 -44.56 29.12
CA LEU A 78 -45.84 -44.61 27.65
C LEU A 78 -44.79 -45.55 27.03
N PRO A 79 -45.16 -46.35 26.00
CA PRO A 79 -44.33 -47.44 25.48
C PRO A 79 -43.36 -47.02 24.37
N SER A 80 -42.37 -47.88 24.19
CA SER A 80 -41.35 -47.91 23.14
C SER A 80 -41.94 -48.08 21.73
N PHE A 81 -42.18 -46.99 21.02
CA PHE A 81 -42.40 -47.04 19.57
C PHE A 81 -42.06 -45.70 18.92
N VAL A 82 -40.77 -45.43 18.66
CA VAL A 82 -40.28 -44.68 17.48
C VAL A 82 -38.79 -44.99 17.31
N ALA A 83 -38.48 -46.22 16.90
CA ALA A 83 -37.30 -46.49 16.10
C ALA A 83 -37.79 -46.51 14.65
N ASP A 84 -37.82 -45.34 14.02
CA ASP A 84 -37.60 -45.16 12.58
C ASP A 84 -37.82 -43.70 12.17
N ARG A 85 -36.69 -43.02 11.93
CA ARG A 85 -36.44 -41.95 10.91
C ARG A 85 -35.26 -41.06 11.31
N PRO A 86 -34.02 -41.38 10.88
CA PRO A 86 -32.86 -40.51 11.07
C PRO A 86 -32.49 -39.66 9.83
N ARG A 87 -33.07 -39.92 8.65
CA ARG A 87 -32.58 -39.29 7.40
C ARG A 87 -33.01 -37.82 7.21
N SER A 88 -34.19 -37.41 7.65
CA SER A 88 -34.62 -36.00 7.55
C SER A 88 -33.95 -35.08 8.57
N ARG A 89 -33.58 -35.62 9.75
CA ARG A 89 -32.82 -34.88 10.77
C ARG A 89 -31.35 -34.72 10.38
N LEU A 90 -30.74 -35.73 9.78
CA LEU A 90 -29.40 -35.61 9.21
C LEU A 90 -29.36 -34.62 8.04
N ALA A 91 -30.36 -34.62 7.16
CA ALA A 91 -30.45 -33.65 6.07
C ALA A 91 -30.67 -32.21 6.58
N ALA A 92 -31.48 -32.01 7.62
CA ALA A 92 -31.69 -30.70 8.22
C ALA A 92 -30.45 -30.20 8.98
N VAL A 93 -29.73 -31.09 9.67
CA VAL A 93 -28.47 -30.76 10.34
C VAL A 93 -27.39 -30.47 9.31
N LEU A 94 -27.27 -31.24 8.23
CA LEU A 94 -26.31 -30.98 7.15
C LEU A 94 -26.61 -29.66 6.42
N ALA A 95 -27.89 -29.38 6.15
CA ALA A 95 -28.33 -28.12 5.55
C ALA A 95 -28.04 -26.92 6.46
N LEU A 96 -28.27 -27.05 7.78
CA LEU A 96 -27.94 -26.04 8.78
C LEU A 96 -26.42 -25.82 8.90
N LEU A 97 -25.63 -26.90 8.81
CA LEU A 97 -24.17 -26.85 8.86
C LEU A 97 -23.59 -26.19 7.61
N VAL A 98 -24.12 -26.51 6.43
CA VAL A 98 -23.78 -25.84 5.17
C VAL A 98 -24.18 -24.37 5.23
N LEU A 99 -25.31 -24.03 5.84
CA LEU A 99 -25.78 -22.65 6.03
C LEU A 99 -24.92 -21.83 6.99
N VAL A 100 -24.47 -22.43 8.10
CA VAL A 100 -23.59 -21.79 9.07
C VAL A 100 -22.19 -21.62 8.47
N VAL A 101 -21.72 -22.60 7.69
CA VAL A 101 -20.47 -22.49 6.93
C VAL A 101 -20.59 -21.43 5.82
N HIS A 102 -21.71 -21.36 5.11
CA HIS A 102 -21.94 -20.35 4.07
C HIS A 102 -22.12 -18.94 4.66
N ALA A 103 -22.79 -18.80 5.81
CA ALA A 103 -22.91 -17.53 6.55
C ALA A 103 -21.57 -17.09 7.17
N ALA A 104 -20.72 -18.03 7.57
CA ALA A 104 -19.37 -17.75 8.03
C ALA A 104 -18.39 -17.41 6.90
N ILE A 105 -18.64 -17.91 5.68
CA ILE A 105 -17.83 -17.62 4.48
C ILE A 105 -18.23 -16.30 3.81
N THR A 106 -19.52 -15.92 3.81
CA THR A 106 -20.01 -14.83 2.96
C THR A 106 -20.08 -13.45 3.61
N GLY A 107 -19.86 -13.30 4.92
CA GLY A 107 -19.44 -12.02 5.53
C GLY A 107 -20.27 -10.75 5.23
N TYR A 108 -21.49 -10.86 4.69
CA TYR A 108 -22.31 -9.73 4.27
C TYR A 108 -23.59 -9.71 5.10
N VAL A 109 -23.79 -8.61 5.84
CA VAL A 109 -25.09 -8.22 6.40
C VAL A 109 -25.73 -7.29 5.37
N GLY A 110 -26.34 -7.86 4.34
CA GLY A 110 -27.07 -7.14 3.30
C GLY A 110 -28.49 -7.67 3.10
N ILE A 111 -29.28 -6.99 2.27
CA ILE A 111 -30.65 -7.42 1.89
C ILE A 111 -30.67 -8.90 1.43
N TRP A 112 -29.58 -9.38 0.84
CA TRP A 112 -29.38 -10.77 0.43
C TRP A 112 -29.36 -11.79 1.58
N THR A 113 -28.81 -11.46 2.76
CA THR A 113 -28.90 -12.33 3.96
C THR A 113 -30.34 -12.46 4.46
N ILE A 114 -31.12 -11.38 4.40
CA ILE A 114 -32.55 -11.40 4.73
C ILE A 114 -33.30 -12.23 3.69
N LEU A 115 -32.99 -12.07 2.40
CA LEU A 115 -33.64 -12.78 1.31
C LEU A 115 -33.32 -14.29 1.33
N VAL A 116 -32.08 -14.67 1.62
CA VAL A 116 -31.65 -16.06 1.80
C VAL A 116 -32.27 -16.66 3.05
N ALA A 117 -32.31 -15.94 4.18
CA ALA A 117 -33.02 -16.39 5.38
C ALA A 117 -34.53 -16.57 5.13
N LEU A 118 -35.16 -15.70 4.33
CA LEU A 118 -36.57 -15.81 3.93
C LEU A 118 -36.81 -16.99 2.98
N VAL A 119 -35.96 -17.20 1.98
CA VAL A 119 -36.03 -18.35 1.05
C VAL A 119 -35.84 -19.66 1.80
N LEU A 120 -34.91 -19.70 2.74
CA LEU A 120 -34.66 -20.89 3.56
C LEU A 120 -35.73 -21.12 4.61
N ALA A 121 -36.29 -20.06 5.19
CA ALA A 121 -37.48 -20.16 6.00
C ALA A 121 -38.64 -20.74 5.18
N ALA A 122 -38.86 -20.26 3.95
CA ALA A 122 -39.88 -20.76 3.02
C ALA A 122 -39.67 -22.23 2.64
N ILE A 123 -38.43 -22.63 2.35
CA ILE A 123 -38.06 -24.03 2.08
C ILE A 123 -38.27 -24.90 3.33
N ALA A 124 -37.94 -24.40 4.53
CA ALA A 124 -38.20 -25.08 5.78
C ALA A 124 -39.70 -25.20 6.09
N THR A 125 -40.54 -24.23 5.70
CA THR A 125 -42.01 -24.33 5.77
C THR A 125 -42.57 -25.39 4.83
N LEU A 126 -42.01 -25.48 3.61
CA LEU A 126 -42.44 -26.46 2.61
C LEU A 126 -42.02 -27.89 2.96
N LEU A 127 -40.89 -28.07 3.64
CA LEU A 127 -40.34 -29.38 3.99
C LEU A 127 -40.73 -29.88 5.39
N SER A 128 -41.25 -29.02 6.26
CA SER A 128 -41.62 -29.38 7.63
C SER A 128 -43.15 -29.45 7.80
N PRO A 129 -43.72 -30.62 8.17
CA PRO A 129 -45.15 -30.73 8.46
C PRO A 129 -45.56 -29.99 9.75
N ASN A 130 -44.61 -29.41 10.49
CA ASN A 130 -44.87 -28.73 11.75
C ASN A 130 -44.72 -27.21 11.62
N ILE A 131 -45.80 -26.57 11.15
CA ILE A 131 -45.91 -25.12 10.92
C ILE A 131 -45.50 -24.30 12.15
N ARG A 132 -45.74 -24.80 13.37
CA ARG A 132 -45.39 -24.09 14.61
C ARG A 132 -43.88 -23.96 14.82
N LEU A 133 -43.12 -24.99 14.48
CA LEU A 133 -41.65 -24.95 14.57
C LEU A 133 -41.07 -23.95 13.58
N VAL A 134 -41.65 -23.90 12.38
CA VAL A 134 -41.20 -22.97 11.34
C VAL A 134 -41.54 -21.53 11.69
N LEU A 135 -42.71 -21.28 12.29
CA LEU A 135 -43.08 -19.96 12.80
C LEU A 135 -42.10 -19.50 13.89
N VAL A 136 -41.74 -20.38 14.83
CA VAL A 136 -40.80 -20.04 15.91
C VAL A 136 -39.39 -19.77 15.37
N LEU A 137 -38.88 -20.63 14.48
CA LEU A 137 -37.55 -20.45 13.88
C LEU A 137 -37.50 -19.20 13.00
N GLY A 138 -38.53 -18.96 12.18
CA GLY A 138 -38.65 -17.77 11.35
C GLY A 138 -38.72 -16.48 12.18
N THR A 139 -39.56 -16.44 13.22
CA THR A 139 -39.69 -15.26 14.09
C THR A 139 -38.39 -15.00 14.86
N THR A 140 -37.74 -16.07 15.34
CA THR A 140 -36.45 -15.96 16.05
C THR A 140 -35.35 -15.42 15.12
N ALA A 141 -35.28 -15.92 13.87
CA ALA A 141 -34.33 -15.43 12.87
C ALA A 141 -34.55 -13.95 12.53
N VAL A 142 -35.81 -13.51 12.38
CA VAL A 142 -36.14 -12.09 12.13
C VAL A 142 -35.76 -11.21 13.32
N VAL A 143 -36.04 -11.65 14.56
CA VAL A 143 -35.65 -10.92 15.77
C VAL A 143 -34.14 -10.81 15.91
N PHE A 144 -33.39 -11.88 15.60
CA PHE A 144 -31.93 -11.85 15.57
C PHE A 144 -31.39 -10.89 14.52
N ALA A 145 -31.94 -10.93 13.30
CA ALA A 145 -31.53 -10.02 12.24
C ALA A 145 -31.78 -8.55 12.63
N ALA A 146 -32.97 -8.24 13.17
CA ALA A 146 -33.32 -6.90 13.61
C ALA A 146 -32.45 -6.41 14.79
N ALA A 147 -32.20 -7.26 15.79
CA ALA A 147 -31.36 -6.93 16.94
C ALA A 147 -29.90 -6.69 16.54
N THR A 148 -29.37 -7.47 15.60
CA THR A 148 -27.99 -7.32 15.11
C THR A 148 -27.83 -6.00 14.33
N VAL A 149 -28.80 -5.65 13.49
CA VAL A 149 -28.84 -4.37 12.77
C VAL A 149 -28.96 -3.18 13.73
N PHE A 150 -29.80 -3.30 14.77
CA PHE A 150 -30.00 -2.25 15.78
C PHE A 150 -28.75 -2.03 16.65
N VAL A 151 -28.07 -3.11 17.07
CA VAL A 151 -26.81 -3.01 17.84
C VAL A 151 -25.70 -2.40 16.99
N ALA A 152 -25.59 -2.75 15.70
CA ALA A 152 -24.59 -2.17 14.81
C ALA A 152 -24.78 -0.64 14.57
N THR A 153 -26.02 -0.14 14.63
CA THR A 153 -26.34 1.29 14.42
C THR A 153 -26.20 2.14 15.68
N PHE A 154 -26.33 1.58 16.89
CA PHE A 154 -26.31 2.35 18.14
C PHE A 154 -24.91 2.60 18.70
N PHE A 155 -23.93 1.72 18.42
CA PHE A 155 -22.56 1.88 18.92
C PHE A 155 -21.70 2.70 17.96
N ARG A 156 -21.56 4.00 18.22
CA ARG A 156 -20.68 4.93 17.45
C ARG A 156 -19.20 4.90 17.86
N GLY A 157 -18.76 3.89 18.64
CA GLY A 157 -17.37 3.74 19.12
C GLY A 157 -16.42 3.07 18.11
N SER A 158 -15.18 2.79 18.57
CA SER A 158 -14.14 2.05 17.81
C SER A 158 -14.66 0.71 17.29
N SER A 159 -14.09 0.22 16.19
CA SER A 159 -14.43 -1.07 15.57
C SER A 159 -14.42 -2.22 16.58
N GLU A 160 -13.49 -2.17 17.54
CA GLU A 160 -13.36 -3.13 18.65
C GLU A 160 -14.56 -3.14 19.59
N ALA A 161 -15.10 -1.97 19.96
CA ALA A 161 -16.27 -1.85 20.82
C ALA A 161 -17.54 -2.38 20.13
N ARG A 162 -17.65 -2.17 18.81
CA ARG A 162 -18.76 -2.71 18.01
C ARG A 162 -18.66 -4.23 17.86
N ALA A 163 -17.48 -4.75 17.54
CA ALA A 163 -17.25 -6.18 17.41
C ALA A 163 -17.50 -6.92 18.73
N LEU A 164 -17.06 -6.34 19.86
CA LEU A 164 -17.33 -6.86 21.19
C LEU A 164 -18.83 -6.84 21.51
N ALA A 165 -19.54 -5.73 21.24
CA ALA A 165 -20.97 -5.61 21.51
C ALA A 165 -21.81 -6.58 20.66
N VAL A 166 -21.47 -6.76 19.38
CA VAL A 166 -22.12 -7.72 18.48
C VAL A 166 -21.84 -9.15 18.92
N SER A 167 -20.60 -9.48 19.29
CA SER A 167 -20.22 -10.80 19.78
C SER A 167 -20.91 -11.12 21.12
N LEU A 168 -21.00 -10.15 22.02
CA LEU A 168 -21.68 -10.30 23.30
C LEU A 168 -23.20 -10.49 23.09
N ALA A 169 -23.81 -9.70 22.21
CA ALA A 169 -25.23 -9.85 21.88
C ALA A 169 -25.52 -11.22 21.22
N ALA A 170 -24.66 -11.66 20.30
CA ALA A 170 -24.76 -12.95 19.64
C ALA A 170 -24.61 -14.15 20.59
N VAL A 171 -23.92 -13.98 21.73
CA VAL A 171 -23.79 -15.03 22.78
C VAL A 171 -24.92 -14.95 23.80
N VAL A 172 -25.31 -13.74 24.23
CA VAL A 172 -26.24 -13.54 25.35
C VAL A 172 -27.69 -13.67 24.92
N LEU A 173 -28.08 -13.15 23.75
CA LEU A 173 -29.47 -13.25 23.27
C LEU A 173 -29.94 -14.70 23.06
N PRO A 174 -29.17 -15.62 22.45
CA PRO A 174 -29.64 -16.99 22.26
C PRO A 174 -29.86 -17.70 23.59
N VAL A 175 -29.03 -17.43 24.60
CA VAL A 175 -29.15 -18.03 25.93
C VAL A 175 -30.40 -17.50 26.64
N LEU A 176 -30.62 -16.19 26.63
CA LEU A 176 -31.79 -15.56 27.25
C LEU A 176 -33.11 -15.92 26.56
N VAL A 177 -33.11 -15.99 25.23
CA VAL A 177 -34.29 -16.34 24.42
C VAL A 177 -34.55 -17.84 24.49
N SER A 178 -33.51 -18.68 24.56
CA SER A 178 -33.65 -20.14 24.74
C SER A 178 -34.31 -20.49 26.07
N GLU A 179 -33.94 -19.86 27.20
CA GLU A 179 -34.59 -20.16 28.49
C GLU A 179 -36.08 -19.78 28.50
N LYS A 180 -36.45 -18.67 27.84
CA LYS A 180 -37.84 -18.22 27.72
C LYS A 180 -38.66 -19.09 26.76
N LEU A 181 -38.08 -19.52 25.63
CA LEU A 181 -38.76 -20.36 24.64
C LEU A 181 -38.90 -21.83 25.09
N VAL A 182 -37.93 -22.36 25.83
CA VAL A 182 -37.98 -23.73 26.39
C VAL A 182 -39.06 -23.86 27.46
N GLY A 183 -39.40 -22.77 28.17
CA GLY A 183 -40.55 -22.73 29.08
C GLY A 183 -41.91 -22.75 28.36
N LEU A 184 -41.97 -22.30 27.11
CA LEU A 184 -43.21 -22.17 26.32
C LEU A 184 -43.52 -23.39 25.47
N PHE A 185 -42.52 -24.20 25.09
CA PHE A 185 -42.71 -25.35 24.21
C PHE A 185 -42.10 -26.61 24.83
N ARG A 186 -42.97 -27.54 25.29
CA ARG A 186 -42.60 -28.90 25.68
C ARG A 186 -42.19 -29.74 24.47
N GLN A 187 -41.03 -29.45 23.88
CA GLN A 187 -40.36 -30.33 22.93
C GLN A 187 -39.00 -30.77 23.51
N PRO A 188 -38.47 -31.94 23.08
CA PRO A 188 -37.23 -32.46 23.63
C PRO A 188 -36.13 -31.44 23.41
N ALA A 189 -35.58 -30.96 24.53
CA ALA A 189 -34.57 -29.92 24.59
C ALA A 189 -33.49 -30.15 23.53
N LEU A 190 -33.07 -29.07 22.85
CA LEU A 190 -31.74 -29.00 22.25
C LEU A 190 -30.78 -29.58 23.29
N THR A 191 -30.20 -30.74 22.99
CA THR A 191 -29.40 -31.45 23.98
C THR A 191 -28.24 -30.57 24.39
N THR A 192 -27.73 -30.74 25.61
CA THR A 192 -26.57 -29.99 26.14
C THR A 192 -25.39 -29.99 25.17
N ALA A 193 -25.27 -31.02 24.32
CA ALA A 193 -24.29 -31.12 23.24
C ALA A 193 -24.48 -30.07 22.12
N HIS A 194 -25.72 -29.73 21.75
CA HIS A 194 -25.98 -28.70 20.74
C HIS A 194 -25.66 -27.30 21.26
N GLN A 195 -26.00 -27.00 22.53
CA GLN A 195 -25.63 -25.73 23.14
C GLN A 195 -24.11 -25.61 23.36
N ALA A 196 -23.46 -26.71 23.77
CA ALA A 196 -22.00 -26.76 23.85
C ALA A 196 -21.35 -26.57 22.47
N GLY A 197 -21.88 -27.20 21.42
CA GLY A 197 -21.41 -27.02 20.05
C GLY A 197 -21.51 -25.57 19.57
N LEU A 198 -22.66 -24.92 19.79
CA LEU A 198 -22.88 -23.52 19.43
C LEU A 198 -22.00 -22.55 20.24
N ALA A 199 -21.80 -22.82 21.52
CA ALA A 199 -20.92 -22.04 22.37
C ALA A 199 -19.45 -22.18 21.95
N VAL A 200 -18.99 -23.40 21.67
CA VAL A 200 -17.63 -23.67 21.18
C VAL A 200 -17.40 -23.03 19.82
N LEU A 201 -18.37 -23.11 18.90
CA LEU A 201 -18.26 -22.49 17.58
C LEU A 201 -18.21 -20.97 17.67
N THR A 202 -19.08 -20.36 18.49
CA THR A 202 -19.11 -18.92 18.71
C THR A 202 -17.83 -18.43 19.41
N LEU A 203 -17.31 -19.20 20.38
CA LEU A 203 -16.03 -18.90 21.03
C LEU A 203 -14.85 -19.07 20.07
N LEU A 204 -14.87 -20.06 19.18
CA LEU A 204 -13.86 -20.24 18.14
C LEU A 204 -13.88 -19.09 17.13
N LEU A 205 -15.06 -18.70 16.64
CA LEU A 205 -15.22 -17.58 15.71
C LEU A 205 -14.87 -16.24 16.38
N GLY A 206 -15.26 -16.05 17.64
CA GLY A 206 -14.87 -14.88 18.45
C GLY A 206 -13.36 -14.87 18.73
N PHE A 207 -12.74 -16.03 19.00
CA PHE A 207 -11.30 -16.15 19.19
C PHE A 207 -10.52 -15.93 17.89
N LEU A 208 -11.01 -16.42 16.75
CA LEU A 208 -10.41 -16.19 15.43
C LEU A 208 -10.53 -14.72 15.02
N GLY A 209 -11.70 -14.09 15.24
CA GLY A 209 -11.89 -12.66 15.02
C GLY A 209 -11.05 -11.79 15.97
N TRP A 210 -10.83 -12.23 17.20
CA TRP A 210 -10.02 -11.51 18.20
C TRP A 210 -8.51 -11.68 18.01
N THR A 211 -8.04 -12.87 17.61
CA THR A 211 -6.61 -13.14 17.37
C THR A 211 -6.11 -12.63 16.03
N ARG A 212 -7.03 -12.23 15.13
CA ARG A 212 -6.69 -11.64 13.83
C ARG A 212 -7.49 -10.36 13.59
N ALA A 213 -7.24 -9.34 14.41
CA ALA A 213 -7.87 -8.02 14.27
C ALA A 213 -7.70 -7.43 12.85
N ASP A 214 -6.58 -7.76 12.17
CA ASP A 214 -6.28 -7.30 10.80
C ASP A 214 -7.03 -8.08 9.70
N TRP A 215 -7.64 -9.23 10.04
CA TRP A 215 -8.32 -10.10 9.07
C TRP A 215 -9.62 -9.51 8.55
N LEU A 216 -10.47 -8.99 9.44
CA LEU A 216 -11.78 -8.48 9.03
C LEU A 216 -11.65 -7.25 8.11
N PRO A 217 -10.81 -6.23 8.43
CA PRO A 217 -10.56 -5.14 7.50
C PRO A 217 -9.92 -5.63 6.18
N GLY A 218 -8.94 -6.54 6.25
CA GLY A 218 -8.30 -7.10 5.06
C GLY A 218 -9.29 -7.77 4.10
N VAL A 219 -10.19 -8.61 4.61
CA VAL A 219 -11.21 -9.29 3.78
C VAL A 219 -12.24 -8.30 3.25
N MET A 220 -12.68 -7.34 4.06
CA MET A 220 -13.69 -6.34 3.65
C MET A 220 -13.20 -5.40 2.54
N HIS A 221 -11.88 -5.26 2.40
CA HIS A 221 -11.25 -4.33 1.46
C HIS A 221 -10.42 -5.06 0.39
N GLU A 222 -10.62 -6.37 0.23
CA GLU A 222 -9.89 -7.19 -0.77
C GLU A 222 -8.35 -7.09 -0.61
N CYS A 223 -7.86 -6.81 0.60
CA CYS A 223 -6.45 -6.73 0.94
C CYS A 223 -5.97 -7.98 1.70
N TYR A 224 -6.58 -9.14 1.48
CA TYR A 224 -6.30 -10.35 2.23
C TYR A 224 -5.83 -11.50 1.36
N THR A 225 -4.58 -11.90 1.58
CA THR A 225 -4.03 -13.14 1.04
C THR A 225 -4.28 -14.28 2.01
N LEU A 226 -4.86 -15.40 1.52
CA LEU A 226 -5.09 -16.58 2.35
C LEU A 226 -3.75 -17.08 2.96
N PRO A 227 -3.71 -17.52 4.22
CA PRO A 227 -2.46 -17.94 4.88
C PRO A 227 -1.84 -19.19 4.27
N THR A 228 -2.59 -19.92 3.45
CA THR A 228 -2.13 -21.09 2.68
C THR A 228 -1.56 -20.71 1.31
N SER A 229 -1.56 -19.42 0.95
CA SER A 229 -0.82 -18.91 -0.20
C SER A 229 0.67 -19.10 0.06
N THR A 230 1.27 -20.06 -0.63
CA THR A 230 2.73 -20.25 -0.63
C THR A 230 3.45 -19.31 -1.61
N GLY A 231 2.72 -18.38 -2.24
CA GLY A 231 3.28 -17.40 -3.19
C GLY A 231 4.00 -16.23 -2.52
N ILE A 232 4.58 -15.36 -3.35
CA ILE A 232 5.20 -14.12 -2.89
C ILE A 232 4.13 -13.10 -2.48
N THR A 233 2.99 -13.08 -3.18
CA THR A 233 1.88 -12.14 -2.91
C THR A 233 1.48 -12.15 -1.44
N MET A 234 1.55 -10.96 -0.84
CA MET A 234 1.25 -10.71 0.57
C MET A 234 0.67 -9.31 0.70
N LEU A 235 -0.59 -9.22 1.14
CA LEU A 235 -1.30 -7.95 1.24
C LEU A 235 -1.70 -7.66 2.68
N ARG A 236 -1.74 -6.37 3.02
CA ARG A 236 -2.29 -5.83 4.27
C ARG A 236 -3.19 -4.65 3.97
N ALA A 237 -4.19 -4.45 4.83
CA ALA A 237 -5.00 -3.25 4.80
C ALA A 237 -4.33 -2.13 5.60
N THR A 238 -4.47 -0.89 5.14
CA THR A 238 -4.14 0.30 5.93
C THR A 238 -5.02 0.40 7.18
N ALA A 239 -4.59 1.16 8.20
CA ALA A 239 -5.32 1.26 9.47
C ALA A 239 -6.75 1.83 9.33
N ASP A 240 -6.98 2.67 8.31
CA ASP A 240 -8.30 3.19 7.95
C ASP A 240 -9.15 2.20 7.12
N GLY A 241 -8.58 1.05 6.75
CA GLY A 241 -9.16 0.02 5.89
C GLY A 241 -9.24 0.40 4.41
N LYS A 242 -8.94 1.63 4.01
CA LYS A 242 -9.34 2.12 2.68
C LYS A 242 -8.41 1.71 1.53
N ARG A 243 -7.24 1.15 1.85
CA ARG A 243 -6.17 0.85 0.88
C ARG A 243 -5.50 -0.48 1.21
N CYS A 244 -4.97 -1.11 0.16
CA CYS A 244 -4.07 -2.24 0.29
C CYS A 244 -2.63 -1.77 0.11
N TYR A 245 -1.72 -2.41 0.83
CA TYR A 245 -0.28 -2.30 0.63
C TYR A 245 0.33 -3.69 0.76
N GLY A 246 1.48 -3.92 0.14
CA GLY A 246 2.10 -5.24 0.19
C GLY A 246 2.92 -5.58 -1.05
N LEU A 247 3.02 -6.88 -1.31
CA LEU A 247 3.70 -7.47 -2.46
C LEU A 247 2.68 -8.14 -3.37
N LEU A 248 2.82 -7.96 -4.69
CA LEU A 248 2.09 -8.68 -5.73
C LEU A 248 3.08 -9.32 -6.70
N ASP A 249 2.90 -10.62 -6.96
CA ASP A 249 3.67 -11.41 -7.95
C ASP A 249 2.79 -12.09 -9.00
N THR A 250 1.46 -11.98 -8.90
CA THR A 250 0.52 -12.63 -9.82
C THR A 250 -0.67 -11.73 -10.13
N ALA A 251 -1.16 -11.80 -11.37
CA ALA A 251 -2.39 -11.13 -11.79
C ALA A 251 -3.66 -11.80 -11.23
N ASP A 252 -3.55 -13.03 -10.71
CA ASP A 252 -4.64 -13.80 -10.10
C ASP A 252 -4.27 -14.23 -8.67
N ALA A 253 -4.28 -13.26 -7.76
CA ALA A 253 -3.99 -13.48 -6.33
C ALA A 253 -5.16 -14.16 -5.58
N GLY A 254 -6.26 -14.48 -6.28
CA GLY A 254 -7.47 -15.08 -5.73
C GLY A 254 -8.52 -14.06 -5.26
N VAL A 255 -9.66 -14.58 -4.80
CA VAL A 255 -10.91 -13.83 -4.62
C VAL A 255 -10.86 -12.71 -3.56
N PHE A 256 -9.92 -12.78 -2.61
CA PHE A 256 -9.83 -11.84 -1.48
C PHE A 256 -8.63 -10.90 -1.56
N ALA A 257 -7.89 -10.96 -2.65
CA ALA A 257 -6.66 -10.20 -2.85
C ALA A 257 -6.80 -9.29 -4.06
N ALA A 258 -6.40 -8.04 -3.89
CA ALA A 258 -6.29 -7.07 -4.97
C ALA A 258 -5.38 -7.64 -6.07
N THR A 259 -5.82 -7.51 -7.32
CA THR A 259 -5.06 -7.97 -8.50
C THR A 259 -4.07 -6.93 -9.01
N ALA A 260 -4.08 -5.74 -8.41
CA ALA A 260 -3.20 -4.60 -8.67
C ALA A 260 -3.32 -3.60 -7.52
N PHE A 261 -2.33 -2.72 -7.36
CA PHE A 261 -2.38 -1.57 -6.46
C PHE A 261 -2.91 -0.31 -7.17
N GLY A 262 -3.30 0.69 -6.38
CA GLY A 262 -3.84 1.94 -6.92
C GLY A 262 -5.22 1.79 -7.54
N ARG A 263 -5.69 2.87 -8.19
CA ARG A 263 -7.06 2.96 -8.74
C ARG A 263 -7.13 3.51 -10.15
N ASP A 264 -6.02 4.02 -10.65
CA ASP A 264 -5.90 4.48 -12.01
C ASP A 264 -5.99 3.28 -12.99
N PRO A 265 -6.97 3.26 -13.91
CA PRO A 265 -7.20 2.12 -14.80
C PRO A 265 -5.99 1.74 -15.65
N ASP A 266 -5.24 2.72 -16.16
CA ASP A 266 -4.06 2.47 -17.01
C ASP A 266 -2.93 1.82 -16.22
N THR A 267 -2.66 2.33 -15.02
CA THR A 267 -1.65 1.77 -14.11
C THR A 267 -2.07 0.39 -13.63
N VAL A 268 -3.36 0.14 -13.37
CA VAL A 268 -3.88 -1.19 -13.04
C VAL A 268 -3.72 -2.17 -14.20
N ALA A 269 -4.04 -1.75 -15.43
CA ALA A 269 -3.86 -2.57 -16.62
C ALA A 269 -2.39 -2.93 -16.86
N LEU A 270 -1.49 -1.95 -16.68
CA LEU A 270 -0.05 -2.15 -16.79
C LEU A 270 0.48 -3.14 -15.75
N GLN A 271 0.09 -3.00 -14.48
CA GLN A 271 0.45 -3.96 -13.42
C GLN A 271 -0.01 -5.37 -13.77
N ARG A 272 -1.26 -5.54 -14.20
CA ARG A 272 -1.78 -6.87 -14.60
C ARG A 272 -1.01 -7.47 -15.76
N LYS A 273 -0.55 -6.66 -16.72
CA LYS A 273 0.28 -7.12 -17.84
C LYS A 273 1.66 -7.60 -17.36
N ILE A 274 2.30 -6.84 -16.47
CA ILE A 274 3.58 -7.22 -15.84
C ILE A 274 3.44 -8.54 -15.07
N LEU A 275 2.44 -8.60 -14.18
CA LEU A 275 2.20 -9.76 -13.33
C LEU A 275 1.69 -10.98 -14.12
N GLY A 276 1.02 -10.77 -15.25
CA GLY A 276 0.59 -11.84 -16.16
C GLY A 276 1.75 -12.42 -16.98
N ASN A 277 2.85 -11.69 -17.12
CA ASN A 277 4.10 -12.18 -17.73
C ASN A 277 4.99 -12.96 -16.76
N ASN A 278 4.66 -12.95 -15.45
CA ASN A 278 5.42 -13.73 -14.49
C ASN A 278 5.14 -15.23 -14.68
N GLU A 279 6.19 -15.96 -15.02
CA GLU A 279 6.17 -17.42 -15.02
C GLU A 279 6.68 -17.99 -13.68
N THR A 280 6.55 -19.31 -13.53
CA THR A 280 7.13 -20.02 -12.37
C THR A 280 8.65 -19.84 -12.37
N LEU A 281 9.20 -19.39 -11.25
CA LEU A 281 10.63 -19.10 -11.08
C LEU A 281 11.52 -20.31 -11.39
N GLY A 282 12.42 -20.14 -12.35
CA GLY A 282 13.52 -21.06 -12.66
C GLY A 282 14.80 -20.73 -11.88
N PRO A 283 15.78 -21.67 -11.82
CA PRO A 283 17.01 -21.49 -11.03
C PRO A 283 17.90 -20.31 -11.44
N GLY A 284 17.81 -19.85 -12.68
CA GLY A 284 18.59 -18.72 -13.21
C GLY A 284 17.79 -17.42 -13.35
N ASP A 285 16.49 -17.44 -13.08
CA ASP A 285 15.63 -16.26 -13.25
C ASP A 285 16.00 -15.18 -12.23
N LEU A 286 15.93 -13.92 -12.66
CA LEU A 286 16.10 -12.76 -11.80
C LEU A 286 14.75 -12.34 -11.24
N THR A 287 14.64 -12.21 -9.92
CA THR A 287 13.51 -11.51 -9.31
C THR A 287 13.86 -10.06 -9.05
N VAL A 288 13.08 -9.13 -9.63
CA VAL A 288 13.13 -7.71 -9.26
C VAL A 288 11.90 -7.35 -8.45
N VAL A 289 12.12 -6.89 -7.23
CA VAL A 289 11.07 -6.26 -6.43
C VAL A 289 11.10 -4.76 -6.72
N TRP A 290 10.11 -4.26 -7.45
CA TRP A 290 9.92 -2.83 -7.62
C TRP A 290 9.23 -2.24 -6.40
N LEU A 291 9.87 -1.28 -5.75
CA LEU A 291 9.40 -0.64 -4.52
C LEU A 291 8.98 0.81 -4.79
N GLY A 292 7.68 1.08 -4.71
CA GLY A 292 7.13 2.41 -4.98
C GLY A 292 5.84 2.72 -4.22
N ALA A 293 5.10 3.71 -4.71
CA ALA A 293 3.86 4.21 -4.12
C ALA A 293 2.79 4.34 -5.21
N LEU A 294 1.80 3.46 -5.20
CA LEU A 294 0.71 3.39 -6.18
C LEU A 294 -0.66 3.69 -5.56
N SER A 295 -0.79 3.66 -4.23
CA SER A 295 -2.05 3.89 -3.51
C SER A 295 -2.10 5.25 -2.80
N CYS A 296 -3.15 6.04 -3.05
CA CYS A 296 -3.42 7.36 -2.44
C CYS A 296 -4.74 7.40 -1.67
N ASP A 297 -4.94 8.48 -0.91
CA ASP A 297 -6.25 8.82 -0.38
C ASP A 297 -7.25 9.18 -1.50
N PRO A 298 -8.48 8.64 -1.50
CA PRO A 298 -9.51 8.95 -2.51
C PRO A 298 -9.96 10.42 -2.46
N ALA A 299 -10.20 11.01 -3.63
CA ALA A 299 -10.91 12.26 -3.73
C ALA A 299 -12.36 12.14 -3.21
N PRO A 300 -12.86 13.14 -2.45
CA PRO A 300 -14.27 13.15 -2.03
C PRO A 300 -15.21 13.14 -3.25
N GLY A 301 -16.08 12.14 -3.33
CA GLY A 301 -17.06 12.00 -4.42
C GLY A 301 -16.54 11.30 -5.68
N ASP A 302 -15.23 11.05 -5.79
CA ASP A 302 -14.63 10.26 -6.88
C ASP A 302 -13.55 9.32 -6.33
N ALA A 303 -13.95 8.08 -6.07
CA ALA A 303 -13.04 7.08 -5.51
C ALA A 303 -11.90 6.70 -6.46
N THR A 304 -11.99 6.99 -7.77
CA THR A 304 -10.99 6.61 -8.78
C THR A 304 -9.81 7.59 -8.82
N ARG A 305 -9.95 8.77 -8.21
CA ARG A 305 -8.92 9.81 -8.18
C ARG A 305 -8.31 9.96 -6.80
N CYS A 306 -7.08 10.47 -6.76
CA CYS A 306 -6.43 10.87 -5.53
C CYS A 306 -6.96 12.23 -5.04
N ALA A 307 -7.12 12.39 -3.72
CA ALA A 307 -7.63 13.60 -3.09
C ALA A 307 -6.75 14.84 -3.32
N ASP A 308 -5.45 14.59 -3.47
CA ASP A 308 -4.40 15.57 -3.75
C ASP A 308 -4.13 15.74 -5.25
N GLY A 309 -4.99 15.18 -6.12
CA GLY A 309 -4.88 15.31 -7.58
C GLY A 309 -3.72 14.53 -8.20
N ARG A 310 -3.03 13.67 -7.44
CA ARG A 310 -1.96 12.82 -7.95
C ARG A 310 -2.49 11.80 -8.96
N ASP A 311 -1.71 11.57 -10.02
CA ASP A 311 -2.06 10.66 -11.11
C ASP A 311 -0.81 9.90 -11.62
N TYR A 312 -0.07 9.31 -10.67
CA TYR A 312 1.15 8.49 -10.71
C TYR A 312 1.87 8.28 -12.07
N PRO A 313 2.22 9.33 -12.83
CA PRO A 313 2.77 9.14 -14.17
C PRO A 313 4.23 8.66 -14.07
N SER A 314 4.97 9.20 -13.09
CA SER A 314 6.32 8.79 -12.75
C SER A 314 6.43 7.31 -12.37
N GLU A 315 5.49 6.79 -11.59
CA GLU A 315 5.48 5.38 -11.19
C GLU A 315 5.02 4.49 -12.35
N ARG A 316 4.08 4.96 -13.17
CA ARG A 316 3.67 4.25 -14.40
C ARG A 316 4.83 4.10 -15.39
N ASP A 317 5.65 5.12 -15.57
CA ASP A 317 6.87 5.06 -16.39
C ASP A 317 7.88 4.04 -15.86
N GLN A 318 8.05 3.94 -14.54
CA GLN A 318 8.90 2.91 -13.95
C GLN A 318 8.32 1.51 -14.18
N LEU A 319 7.00 1.34 -14.04
CA LEU A 319 6.33 0.07 -14.34
C LEU A 319 6.45 -0.31 -15.82
N ARG A 320 6.36 0.64 -16.75
CA ARG A 320 6.62 0.39 -18.19
C ARG A 320 8.04 -0.11 -18.41
N ALA A 321 9.02 0.49 -17.71
CA ALA A 321 10.40 0.03 -17.77
C ALA A 321 10.55 -1.44 -17.31
N LEU A 322 9.84 -1.85 -16.24
CA LEU A 322 9.81 -3.26 -15.82
C LEU A 322 9.22 -4.17 -16.90
N LEU A 323 8.08 -3.77 -17.50
CA LEU A 323 7.43 -4.54 -18.56
C LEU A 323 8.33 -4.72 -19.77
N PHE A 324 9.02 -3.64 -20.19
CA PHE A 324 9.97 -3.74 -21.29
C PHE A 324 11.12 -4.66 -20.87
N ALA A 325 11.63 -4.52 -19.64
CA ALA A 325 12.79 -5.28 -19.19
C ALA A 325 12.48 -6.78 -19.14
N GLN A 326 11.25 -7.16 -18.78
CA GLN A 326 10.78 -8.54 -18.88
C GLN A 326 10.90 -9.06 -20.29
N ARG A 327 10.41 -8.29 -21.27
CA ARG A 327 10.45 -8.67 -22.67
C ARG A 327 11.88 -8.74 -23.21
N HIS A 328 12.71 -7.77 -22.87
CA HIS A 328 14.09 -7.71 -23.35
C HIS A 328 14.94 -8.85 -22.80
N ILE A 329 14.88 -9.13 -21.50
CA ILE A 329 15.64 -10.21 -20.89
C ILE A 329 15.19 -11.57 -21.44
N ASP A 330 13.88 -11.77 -21.62
CA ASP A 330 13.31 -12.98 -22.23
C ASP A 330 13.78 -13.18 -23.70
N GLU A 331 13.90 -12.10 -24.48
CA GLU A 331 14.34 -12.16 -25.87
C GLU A 331 15.86 -12.30 -26.04
N THR A 332 16.66 -11.90 -25.05
CA THR A 332 18.13 -11.74 -25.21
C THR A 332 18.97 -12.65 -24.34
N THR A 333 18.36 -13.37 -23.39
CA THR A 333 19.06 -14.24 -22.44
C THR A 333 18.40 -15.62 -22.34
N GLU A 334 19.02 -16.55 -21.60
CA GLU A 334 18.44 -17.88 -21.33
C GLU A 334 17.60 -17.92 -20.04
N HIS A 335 17.56 -16.80 -19.30
CA HIS A 335 16.80 -16.65 -18.06
C HIS A 335 15.73 -15.57 -18.23
N ARG A 336 14.83 -15.47 -17.25
CA ARG A 336 13.71 -14.52 -17.30
C ARG A 336 13.76 -13.54 -16.15
N LEU A 337 13.00 -12.47 -16.31
CA LEU A 337 12.73 -11.50 -15.26
C LEU A 337 11.35 -11.78 -14.63
N HIS A 338 11.36 -12.12 -13.35
CA HIS A 338 10.17 -12.18 -12.52
C HIS A 338 10.02 -10.86 -11.76
N VAL A 339 8.86 -10.20 -11.88
CA VAL A 339 8.64 -8.88 -11.29
C VAL A 339 7.68 -8.96 -10.11
N VAL A 340 8.10 -8.44 -8.97
CA VAL A 340 7.24 -8.28 -7.79
C VAL A 340 6.96 -6.80 -7.62
N ILE A 341 5.69 -6.42 -7.60
CA ILE A 341 5.27 -5.03 -7.39
C ILE A 341 5.02 -4.85 -5.90
N ALA A 342 5.78 -3.94 -5.28
CA ALA A 342 5.68 -3.63 -3.86
C ALA A 342 5.19 -2.20 -3.67
N ASP A 343 3.94 -2.07 -3.17
CA ASP A 343 3.33 -0.77 -2.90
C ASP A 343 3.47 -0.41 -1.41
N ALA A 344 4.22 0.65 -1.14
CA ALA A 344 4.38 1.24 0.19
C ALA A 344 3.36 2.35 0.47
N THR A 345 2.39 2.56 -0.43
CA THR A 345 1.37 3.62 -0.42
C THR A 345 1.94 5.03 -0.47
N GLN A 346 1.04 6.02 -0.44
CA GLN A 346 1.35 7.45 -0.40
C GLN A 346 2.51 7.77 0.55
N ASP A 347 3.46 8.53 0.00
CA ASP A 347 4.65 9.02 0.71
C ASP A 347 5.48 7.91 1.36
N VAL A 348 5.37 6.69 0.80
CA VAL A 348 6.00 5.45 1.25
C VAL A 348 5.76 5.15 2.74
N ALA A 349 4.57 5.51 3.24
CA ALA A 349 4.22 5.39 4.66
C ALA A 349 4.41 3.97 5.24
N HIS A 350 4.27 2.93 4.41
CA HIS A 350 4.39 1.53 4.83
C HIS A 350 5.71 0.85 4.42
N ILE A 351 6.73 1.61 4.01
CA ILE A 351 7.96 1.03 3.44
C ILE A 351 8.74 0.11 4.39
N ASP A 352 8.76 0.39 5.70
CA ASP A 352 9.41 -0.50 6.68
C ASP A 352 8.67 -1.83 6.81
N ASP A 353 7.34 -1.84 6.68
CA ASP A 353 6.55 -3.06 6.70
C ASP A 353 6.75 -3.86 5.41
N ILE A 354 6.81 -3.19 4.26
CA ILE A 354 7.16 -3.82 2.98
C ILE A 354 8.56 -4.46 3.05
N ALA A 355 9.55 -3.76 3.60
CA ALA A 355 10.89 -4.32 3.77
C ALA A 355 10.87 -5.58 4.66
N LYS A 356 10.06 -5.62 5.72
CA LYS A 356 9.88 -6.85 6.51
C LYS A 356 9.27 -7.98 5.67
N MET A 357 8.25 -7.71 4.86
CA MET A 357 7.65 -8.71 3.97
C MET A 357 8.66 -9.24 2.95
N ILE A 358 9.48 -8.36 2.36
CA ILE A 358 10.55 -8.74 1.44
C ILE A 358 11.55 -9.67 2.14
N VAL A 359 12.00 -9.32 3.35
CA VAL A 359 12.92 -10.18 4.11
C VAL A 359 12.28 -11.51 4.49
N GLU A 360 11.03 -11.51 4.95
CA GLU A 360 10.26 -12.72 5.27
C GLU A 360 10.09 -13.64 4.05
N LYS A 361 10.03 -13.08 2.85
CA LYS A 361 9.86 -13.79 1.57
C LYS A 361 11.17 -14.02 0.81
N ARG A 362 12.34 -13.73 1.41
CA ARG A 362 13.65 -13.81 0.75
C ARG A 362 13.85 -15.10 -0.05
N GLU A 363 13.54 -16.25 0.56
CA GLU A 363 13.73 -17.57 -0.05
C GLU A 363 12.79 -17.82 -1.24
N THR A 364 11.60 -17.20 -1.24
CA THR A 364 10.60 -17.37 -2.31
C THR A 364 10.94 -16.60 -3.58
N PHE A 365 11.82 -15.61 -3.51
CA PHE A 365 12.29 -14.85 -4.68
C PHE A 365 13.33 -15.59 -5.53
N GLY A 366 13.79 -16.77 -5.09
CA GLY A 366 14.89 -17.48 -5.73
C GLY A 366 16.28 -16.90 -5.39
N PRO A 367 17.35 -17.47 -5.97
CA PRO A 367 18.72 -17.10 -5.61
C PRO A 367 19.09 -15.69 -6.06
N ARG A 368 18.64 -15.28 -7.25
CA ARG A 368 18.89 -13.96 -7.85
C ARG A 368 17.74 -13.01 -7.53
N VAL A 369 17.97 -12.07 -6.62
CA VAL A 369 16.98 -11.05 -6.27
C VAL A 369 17.64 -9.69 -6.10
N ALA A 370 16.95 -8.65 -6.54
CA ALA A 370 17.30 -7.25 -6.29
C ALA A 370 16.02 -6.44 -5.99
N VAL A 371 16.17 -5.34 -5.26
CA VAL A 371 15.11 -4.34 -5.07
C VAL A 371 15.46 -3.10 -5.89
N VAL A 372 14.49 -2.57 -6.62
CA VAL A 372 14.64 -1.36 -7.44
C VAL A 372 13.60 -0.31 -6.99
N GLY A 373 14.02 0.94 -6.79
CA GLY A 373 13.11 2.05 -6.50
C GLY A 373 13.40 2.75 -5.17
N GLY A 374 12.38 2.92 -4.32
CA GLY A 374 12.49 3.52 -2.99
C GLY A 374 11.61 4.75 -2.74
N GLY A 375 10.94 5.26 -3.77
CA GLY A 375 9.93 6.32 -3.68
C GLY A 375 10.45 7.68 -3.21
N ASP A 376 10.54 7.88 -1.89
CA ASP A 376 10.94 9.14 -1.25
C ASP A 376 12.11 8.92 -0.28
N SER A 377 13.12 9.79 -0.31
CA SER A 377 14.23 9.74 0.64
C SER A 377 13.80 10.24 2.04
N ARG A 378 13.27 9.33 2.84
CA ARG A 378 12.84 9.53 4.24
C ARG A 378 13.63 8.66 5.20
N ASP A 379 13.62 9.01 6.47
CA ASP A 379 14.25 8.19 7.53
C ASP A 379 13.70 6.74 7.54
N THR A 380 12.40 6.56 7.32
CA THR A 380 11.73 5.25 7.18
C THR A 380 12.27 4.47 5.99
N THR A 381 12.45 5.13 4.85
CA THR A 381 13.03 4.54 3.63
C THR A 381 14.47 4.09 3.87
N GLN A 382 15.28 4.92 4.52
CA GLN A 382 16.66 4.58 4.85
C GLN A 382 16.74 3.33 5.76
N ARG A 383 15.87 3.23 6.77
CA ARG A 383 15.78 2.03 7.63
C ARG A 383 15.33 0.80 6.85
N ALA A 384 14.34 0.95 5.98
CA ALA A 384 13.83 -0.13 5.13
C ALA A 384 14.91 -0.67 4.19
N ILE A 385 15.69 0.21 3.54
CA ILE A 385 16.82 -0.18 2.70
C ILE A 385 17.87 -0.93 3.53
N ASN A 386 18.26 -0.41 4.69
CA ASN A 386 19.21 -1.10 5.56
C ASN A 386 18.74 -2.51 5.94
N ARG A 387 17.46 -2.70 6.23
CA ARG A 387 16.86 -4.01 6.51
C ARG A 387 16.96 -4.97 5.31
N ILE A 388 16.74 -4.47 4.10
CA ILE A 388 16.86 -5.25 2.85
C ILE A 388 18.32 -5.65 2.60
N LEU A 389 19.26 -4.74 2.81
CA LEU A 389 20.70 -5.01 2.70
C LEU A 389 21.18 -6.03 3.77
N ASP A 390 20.66 -5.95 4.99
CA ASP A 390 20.97 -6.92 6.06
C ASP A 390 20.52 -8.34 5.69
N ALA A 391 19.52 -8.48 4.82
CA ALA A 391 19.07 -9.75 4.25
C ALA A 391 19.85 -10.18 2.99
N GLY A 392 20.91 -9.45 2.61
CA GLY A 392 21.75 -9.77 1.47
C GLY A 392 21.08 -9.54 0.13
N ILE A 393 20.11 -8.61 0.06
CA ILE A 393 19.45 -8.24 -1.19
C ILE A 393 20.01 -6.87 -1.62
N PRO A 394 20.64 -6.75 -2.81
CA PRO A 394 21.07 -5.46 -3.32
C PRO A 394 19.88 -4.55 -3.61
N PHE A 395 20.08 -3.25 -3.42
CA PHE A 395 19.08 -2.20 -3.60
C PHE A 395 19.59 -1.16 -4.59
N LEU A 396 18.87 -0.98 -5.70
CA LEU A 396 19.19 -0.02 -6.74
C LEU A 396 18.19 1.14 -6.68
N ALA A 397 18.70 2.34 -6.45
CA ALA A 397 17.91 3.54 -6.24
C ALA A 397 18.06 4.50 -7.43
N PRO A 398 17.17 4.45 -8.42
CA PRO A 398 17.19 5.39 -9.55
C PRO A 398 16.74 6.80 -9.19
N ASN A 399 16.05 6.99 -8.06
CA ASN A 399 15.32 8.23 -7.75
C ASN A 399 15.47 8.72 -6.30
N LEU A 400 16.42 8.20 -5.53
CA LEU A 400 16.74 8.69 -4.18
C LEU A 400 17.98 9.59 -4.26
N LEU A 401 17.81 10.87 -3.90
CA LEU A 401 18.83 11.92 -4.10
C LEU A 401 19.41 12.44 -2.78
N ALA A 402 18.80 12.14 -1.63
CA ALA A 402 19.22 12.74 -0.36
C ALA A 402 20.62 12.30 0.09
N ASP A 403 21.29 13.19 0.81
CA ASP A 403 22.63 12.96 1.33
C ASP A 403 22.58 12.35 2.74
N LEU A 404 23.46 11.38 3.05
CA LEU A 404 23.54 10.77 4.38
C LEU A 404 24.21 11.71 5.40
N GLY A 405 23.46 12.70 5.89
CA GLY A 405 23.86 13.57 7.00
C GLY A 405 25.14 14.40 6.79
N ALA A 406 25.79 14.26 5.64
CA ALA A 406 27.01 14.92 5.24
C ALA A 406 26.99 15.10 3.70
N PRO A 407 27.44 16.25 3.18
CA PRO A 407 27.36 16.56 1.75
C PRO A 407 28.08 15.53 0.87
N GLY A 408 27.43 15.15 -0.23
CA GLY A 408 27.97 14.30 -1.29
C GLY A 408 28.06 12.81 -0.94
N ARG A 409 27.60 12.40 0.25
CA ARG A 409 27.49 10.98 0.59
C ARG A 409 26.20 10.37 0.05
N PRO A 410 26.23 9.12 -0.44
CA PRO A 410 25.01 8.45 -0.87
C PRO A 410 24.03 8.33 0.29
N PHE A 411 22.73 8.27 -0.01
CA PHE A 411 21.65 8.17 0.96
C PHE A 411 21.81 7.01 1.95
N VAL A 412 22.44 5.91 1.50
CA VAL A 412 22.89 4.79 2.32
C VAL A 412 24.33 4.48 1.96
N ASP A 413 25.24 4.57 2.93
CA ASP A 413 26.68 4.36 2.73
C ASP A 413 27.07 2.91 3.11
N ARG A 414 26.61 1.95 2.30
CA ARG A 414 26.83 0.50 2.49
C ARG A 414 26.93 -0.24 1.16
N ALA A 415 27.76 -1.28 1.13
CA ALA A 415 27.82 -2.21 0.01
C ALA A 415 26.43 -2.83 -0.29
N GLY A 416 26.11 -2.92 -1.58
CA GLY A 416 24.81 -3.40 -2.07
C GLY A 416 23.78 -2.29 -2.28
N TYR A 417 24.02 -1.05 -1.81
CA TYR A 417 23.22 0.10 -2.17
C TYR A 417 23.84 0.84 -3.37
N LEU A 418 23.11 0.90 -4.48
CA LEU A 418 23.55 1.58 -5.70
C LEU A 418 22.63 2.76 -5.98
N GLN A 419 23.10 3.97 -5.69
CA GLN A 419 22.39 5.21 -6.02
C GLN A 419 22.75 5.64 -7.44
N LEU A 420 21.84 5.47 -8.39
CA LEU A 420 22.10 5.81 -9.79
C LEU A 420 22.00 7.32 -10.03
N ALA A 421 21.14 8.00 -9.27
CA ALA A 421 21.02 9.45 -9.26
C ALA A 421 22.13 10.09 -8.40
N PRO A 422 22.67 11.25 -8.81
CA PRO A 422 23.60 11.99 -7.98
C PRO A 422 22.97 12.40 -6.64
N ALA A 423 23.82 12.56 -5.63
CA ALA A 423 23.45 13.19 -4.35
C ALA A 423 23.02 14.65 -4.55
N ASN A 424 22.21 15.19 -3.63
CA ASN A 424 21.64 16.54 -3.67
C ASN A 424 22.73 17.61 -3.77
N LEU A 425 23.91 17.37 -3.19
CA LEU A 425 25.07 18.24 -3.36
C LEU A 425 25.38 18.55 -4.83
N ALA A 426 25.26 17.58 -5.74
CA ALA A 426 25.55 17.79 -7.15
C ALA A 426 24.55 18.76 -7.80
N TYR A 427 23.28 18.66 -7.42
CA TYR A 427 22.22 19.57 -7.87
C TYR A 427 22.36 20.98 -7.26
N ALA A 428 22.75 21.07 -5.99
CA ALA A 428 23.06 22.35 -5.36
C ALA A 428 24.26 23.06 -6.01
N ALA A 429 25.35 22.31 -6.25
CA ALA A 429 26.55 22.83 -6.89
C ALA A 429 26.28 23.27 -8.34
N ASP A 430 25.53 22.49 -9.13
CA ASP A 430 25.13 22.87 -10.48
C ASP A 430 24.26 24.15 -10.49
N THR A 431 23.30 24.25 -9.56
CA THR A 431 22.46 25.46 -9.39
C THR A 431 23.32 26.69 -9.17
N VAL A 432 24.19 26.64 -8.15
CA VAL A 432 25.03 27.78 -7.76
C VAL A 432 26.03 28.11 -8.86
N HIS A 433 26.60 27.11 -9.52
CA HIS A 433 27.50 27.32 -10.66
C HIS A 433 26.78 28.08 -11.78
N ARG A 434 25.58 27.65 -12.19
CA ARG A 434 24.82 28.34 -13.24
C ARG A 434 24.42 29.76 -12.84
N LEU A 435 23.99 29.96 -11.60
CA LEU A 435 23.63 31.28 -11.08
C LEU A 435 24.83 32.24 -11.02
N SER A 436 25.99 31.76 -10.58
CA SER A 436 27.21 32.59 -10.54
C SER A 436 27.66 33.06 -11.93
N ARG A 437 27.40 32.25 -12.97
CA ARG A 437 27.66 32.62 -14.36
C ARG A 437 26.62 33.59 -14.94
N LEU A 438 25.37 33.47 -14.51
CA LEU A 438 24.30 34.36 -14.96
C LEU A 438 24.38 35.73 -14.27
N PHE A 439 24.74 35.75 -13.00
CA PHE A 439 24.79 36.93 -12.16
C PHE A 439 26.21 37.17 -11.64
N GLU A 440 27.08 37.64 -12.54
CA GLU A 440 28.52 37.87 -12.25
C GLU A 440 28.77 38.85 -11.08
N ASN A 441 27.81 39.73 -10.79
CA ASN A 441 27.87 40.71 -9.71
C ASN A 441 27.22 40.23 -8.39
N GLY A 442 26.87 38.95 -8.28
CA GLY A 442 26.18 38.39 -7.13
C GLY A 442 24.67 38.24 -7.31
N PHE A 443 24.07 37.41 -6.46
CA PHE A 443 22.64 37.09 -6.47
C PHE A 443 22.14 36.74 -5.06
N ARG A 444 20.84 36.89 -4.83
CA ARG A 444 20.16 36.38 -3.64
C ARG A 444 19.33 35.15 -3.99
N LEU A 445 19.55 34.04 -3.31
CA LEU A 445 18.77 32.80 -3.46
C LEU A 445 17.79 32.63 -2.29
N ASP A 446 16.50 32.82 -2.55
CA ASP A 446 15.44 32.51 -1.60
C ASP A 446 14.97 31.07 -1.78
N VAL A 447 15.31 30.20 -0.84
CA VAL A 447 15.01 28.76 -0.90
C VAL A 447 13.75 28.47 -0.09
N TYR A 448 12.64 28.18 -0.76
CA TYR A 448 11.42 27.68 -0.13
C TYR A 448 11.55 26.19 0.18
N GLN A 449 11.40 25.84 1.45
CA GLN A 449 11.32 24.45 1.92
C GLN A 449 10.51 24.42 3.20
N HIS A 450 9.43 23.61 3.25
CA HIS A 450 8.70 23.39 4.48
C HIS A 450 9.43 22.38 5.38
N PRO A 451 9.84 22.77 6.62
CA PRO A 451 10.57 21.86 7.49
C PRO A 451 9.77 20.62 7.85
N SER A 452 10.32 19.45 7.55
CA SER A 452 9.78 18.16 7.95
C SER A 452 10.92 17.29 8.52
N PRO A 453 10.84 16.87 9.80
CA PRO A 453 11.95 16.22 10.49
C PRO A 453 12.30 14.83 9.91
N THR A 454 11.40 14.21 9.16
CA THR A 454 11.58 12.89 8.56
C THR A 454 11.95 12.95 7.07
N ASP A 455 11.90 14.15 6.46
CA ASP A 455 12.17 14.35 5.05
C ASP A 455 13.65 14.67 4.82
N GLN A 456 14.43 13.62 4.57
CA GLN A 456 15.88 13.77 4.35
C GLN A 456 16.18 14.39 2.97
N TYR A 457 15.29 14.23 1.98
CA TYR A 457 15.43 14.84 0.66
C TYR A 457 15.45 16.36 0.72
N THR A 458 14.37 16.97 1.21
CA THR A 458 14.24 18.43 1.21
C THR A 458 15.22 19.08 2.19
N THR A 459 15.47 18.41 3.33
CA THR A 459 16.40 18.90 4.35
C THR A 459 17.85 18.92 3.87
N SER A 460 18.33 17.85 3.22
CA SER A 460 19.70 17.82 2.69
C SER A 460 19.88 18.84 1.56
N LEU A 461 18.93 18.91 0.61
CA LEU A 461 18.99 19.87 -0.50
C LEU A 461 19.05 21.32 -0.01
N LEU A 462 18.23 21.71 0.97
CA LEU A 462 18.29 23.04 1.58
C LEU A 462 19.69 23.31 2.15
N ASN A 463 20.23 22.38 2.93
CA ASN A 463 21.53 22.56 3.57
C ASN A 463 22.65 22.69 2.53
N ASP A 464 22.63 21.88 1.47
CA ASP A 464 23.61 21.92 0.40
C ASP A 464 23.52 23.22 -0.40
N LEU A 465 22.31 23.68 -0.75
CA LEU A 465 22.12 24.98 -1.41
C LEU A 465 22.67 26.14 -0.57
N LEU A 466 22.34 26.18 0.72
CA LEU A 466 22.86 27.20 1.63
C LEU A 466 24.39 27.13 1.77
N ALA A 467 24.97 25.93 1.75
CA ALA A 467 26.41 25.73 1.84
C ALA A 467 27.14 26.13 0.55
N GLU A 468 26.61 25.78 -0.63
CA GLU A 468 27.21 26.12 -1.92
C GLU A 468 27.15 27.62 -2.19
N VAL A 469 26.03 28.30 -1.88
CA VAL A 469 25.93 29.75 -2.10
C VAL A 469 26.96 30.53 -1.27
N ARG A 470 27.27 30.07 -0.04
CA ARG A 470 28.30 30.71 0.81
C ARG A 470 29.72 30.68 0.21
N LYS A 471 29.96 29.87 -0.82
CA LYS A 471 31.26 29.79 -1.50
C LYS A 471 31.41 30.82 -2.61
N VAL A 472 30.34 31.55 -2.97
CA VAL A 472 30.33 32.52 -4.06
C VAL A 472 30.33 33.94 -3.48
N ASP A 473 31.34 34.72 -3.83
CA ASP A 473 31.46 36.11 -3.41
C ASP A 473 30.29 36.95 -3.96
N GLY A 474 29.71 37.80 -3.11
CA GLY A 474 28.56 38.65 -3.47
C GLY A 474 27.23 37.89 -3.58
N ALA A 475 27.21 36.57 -3.34
CA ALA A 475 25.97 35.81 -3.28
C ALA A 475 25.46 35.64 -1.84
N SER A 476 24.14 35.61 -1.68
CA SER A 476 23.48 35.36 -0.40
C SER A 476 22.35 34.35 -0.56
N ALA A 477 22.03 33.62 0.51
CA ALA A 477 20.89 32.70 0.51
C ALA A 477 20.07 32.83 1.79
N ARG A 478 18.74 32.66 1.64
CA ARG A 478 17.76 32.74 2.72
C ARG A 478 16.86 31.51 2.68
N HIS A 479 16.66 30.86 3.81
CA HIS A 479 15.64 29.83 3.97
C HIS A 479 14.27 30.46 4.24
N VAL A 480 13.30 30.13 3.38
CA VAL A 480 11.90 30.52 3.47
C VAL A 480 11.09 29.32 3.96
N ALA A 481 10.98 29.18 5.29
CA ALA A 481 10.41 28.00 5.95
C ALA A 481 8.87 27.85 5.86
N ALA A 482 8.17 28.85 5.32
CA ALA A 482 6.71 28.87 5.22
C ALA A 482 6.26 29.76 4.05
N LEU A 483 5.11 29.42 3.43
CA LEU A 483 4.62 30.11 2.22
C LEU A 483 4.27 31.58 2.50
N ASP A 484 3.75 31.90 3.68
CA ASP A 484 3.43 33.27 4.09
C ASP A 484 4.68 34.17 4.18
N ARG A 485 5.87 33.59 4.30
CA ARG A 485 7.17 34.29 4.25
C ARG A 485 7.71 34.51 2.84
N VAL A 486 7.08 33.93 1.82
CA VAL A 486 7.26 34.36 0.44
C VAL A 486 6.51 35.69 0.32
N ASP A 487 7.25 36.77 0.06
CA ASP A 487 6.76 38.16 0.08
C ASP A 487 7.15 38.91 -1.20
N GLU A 488 6.68 40.15 -1.33
CA GLU A 488 6.92 41.00 -2.52
C GLU A 488 8.41 41.26 -2.81
N SER A 489 9.33 40.96 -1.88
CA SER A 489 10.75 41.18 -2.13
C SER A 489 11.32 40.27 -3.22
N ILE A 490 10.64 39.17 -3.58
CA ILE A 490 11.08 38.26 -4.65
C ILE A 490 10.85 38.82 -6.06
N CYS A 491 9.96 39.80 -6.21
CA CYS A 491 9.68 40.49 -7.48
C CYS A 491 10.13 41.96 -7.48
N ALA A 492 10.67 42.45 -6.37
CA ALA A 492 11.20 43.79 -6.28
C ALA A 492 12.43 43.95 -7.18
N SER A 493 12.55 45.10 -7.84
CA SER A 493 13.77 45.50 -8.55
C SER A 493 14.84 45.88 -7.52
N ALA A 494 15.55 44.88 -7.00
CA ALA A 494 16.68 45.06 -6.10
C ALA A 494 18.01 45.15 -6.88
N PRO A 495 19.06 45.78 -6.32
CA PRO A 495 20.40 45.79 -6.93
C PRO A 495 20.97 44.38 -7.13
N GLU A 496 20.65 43.46 -6.21
CA GLU A 496 20.98 42.04 -6.32
C GLU A 496 19.76 41.26 -6.88
N PRO A 497 19.90 40.58 -8.03
CA PRO A 497 18.83 39.75 -8.58
C PRO A 497 18.40 38.67 -7.59
N THR A 498 17.09 38.56 -7.35
CA THR A 498 16.52 37.53 -6.47
C THR A 498 16.04 36.34 -7.30
N VAL A 499 16.61 35.18 -7.00
CA VAL A 499 16.22 33.88 -7.54
C VAL A 499 15.43 33.15 -6.48
N VAL A 500 14.29 32.57 -6.86
CA VAL A 500 13.50 31.74 -5.95
C VAL A 500 13.74 30.28 -6.28
N PHE A 501 14.08 29.48 -5.29
CA PHE A 501 14.28 28.05 -5.43
C PHE A 501 13.23 27.28 -4.64
N PHE A 502 12.48 26.40 -5.31
CA PHE A 502 11.56 25.46 -4.68
C PHE A 502 12.28 24.15 -4.35
N ALA A 503 12.58 23.93 -3.06
CA ALA A 503 13.27 22.75 -2.53
C ALA A 503 12.33 21.92 -1.63
N ASP A 504 11.11 21.68 -2.09
CA ASP A 504 10.06 20.96 -1.36
C ASP A 504 9.42 19.86 -2.22
N ARG A 505 8.57 19.03 -1.62
CA ARG A 505 7.85 17.97 -2.34
C ARG A 505 6.89 18.59 -3.36
N TRP A 506 6.85 18.00 -4.55
CA TRP A 506 6.01 18.40 -5.67
C TRP A 506 4.52 18.61 -5.36
N THR A 507 3.99 17.92 -4.33
CA THR A 507 2.60 18.08 -3.87
C THR A 507 2.30 19.48 -3.33
N ARG A 508 3.31 20.26 -2.95
CA ARG A 508 3.20 21.64 -2.46
C ARG A 508 3.48 22.68 -3.55
N PHE A 509 3.84 22.25 -4.75
CA PHE A 509 4.28 23.15 -5.81
C PHE A 509 3.16 24.08 -6.31
N ALA A 510 1.92 23.58 -6.40
CA ALA A 510 0.77 24.40 -6.77
C ALA A 510 0.55 25.57 -5.79
N ASP A 511 0.60 25.32 -4.48
CA ASP A 511 0.45 26.34 -3.44
C ASP A 511 1.58 27.37 -3.50
N PHE A 512 2.80 26.92 -3.79
CA PHE A 512 3.95 27.79 -3.98
C PHE A 512 3.79 28.71 -5.21
N VAL A 513 3.38 28.16 -6.34
CA VAL A 513 3.08 28.93 -7.56
C VAL A 513 1.98 29.97 -7.29
N GLN A 514 0.90 29.54 -6.64
CA GLN A 514 -0.21 30.41 -6.27
C GLN A 514 0.27 31.54 -5.35
N ARG A 515 1.13 31.23 -4.38
CA ARG A 515 1.70 32.23 -3.49
C ARG A 515 2.57 33.26 -4.21
N ILE A 516 3.42 32.83 -5.16
CA ILE A 516 4.19 33.76 -6.01
C ILE A 516 3.24 34.71 -6.75
N LYS A 517 2.17 34.17 -7.34
CA LYS A 517 1.18 34.97 -8.06
C LYS A 517 0.48 35.99 -7.17
N GLU A 518 0.14 35.60 -5.95
CA GLU A 518 -0.50 36.49 -4.96
C GLU A 518 0.37 37.68 -4.59
N VAL A 519 1.68 37.47 -4.41
CA VAL A 519 2.59 38.54 -3.96
C VAL A 519 3.17 39.33 -5.12
N CYS A 520 3.38 38.72 -6.28
CA CYS A 520 3.99 39.40 -7.42
C CYS A 520 2.95 39.98 -8.40
N GLY A 521 1.70 39.48 -8.40
CA GLY A 521 0.70 39.84 -9.40
C GLY A 521 1.19 39.54 -10.81
N HIS A 522 1.31 40.57 -11.64
CA HIS A 522 1.91 40.49 -12.99
C HIS A 522 3.42 40.74 -13.00
N SER A 523 4.00 41.20 -11.89
CA SER A 523 5.45 41.20 -11.74
C SER A 523 5.91 39.74 -11.61
N ARG A 524 7.11 39.41 -12.11
CA ARG A 524 7.65 38.06 -12.00
C ARG A 524 8.95 38.07 -11.20
N PRO A 525 9.26 37.00 -10.44
CA PRO A 525 10.63 36.79 -9.98
C PRO A 525 11.60 36.81 -11.16
N HIS A 526 12.88 37.15 -10.93
CA HIS A 526 13.88 37.11 -12.00
C HIS A 526 14.03 35.71 -12.57
N LEU A 527 14.03 34.72 -11.69
CA LEU A 527 14.12 33.31 -12.04
C LEU A 527 13.47 32.46 -10.95
N VAL A 528 12.76 31.42 -11.37
CA VAL A 528 12.25 30.38 -10.49
C VAL A 528 12.88 29.06 -10.90
N ILE A 529 13.56 28.42 -9.95
CA ILE A 529 14.16 27.09 -10.09
C ILE A 529 13.43 26.14 -9.14
N ALA A 530 13.24 24.89 -9.54
CA ALA A 530 12.65 23.86 -8.70
C ALA A 530 13.47 22.58 -8.70
N ASP A 531 13.33 21.81 -7.62
CA ASP A 531 14.05 20.56 -7.47
C ASP A 531 13.49 19.41 -8.34
N GLY A 532 14.17 18.26 -8.28
CA GLY A 532 13.86 17.07 -9.07
C GLY A 532 12.45 16.50 -8.84
N SER A 533 11.85 16.75 -7.68
CA SER A 533 10.51 16.31 -7.31
C SER A 533 9.46 16.91 -8.24
N VAL A 534 9.63 18.17 -8.65
CA VAL A 534 8.68 18.90 -9.51
C VAL A 534 8.51 18.24 -10.88
N SER A 535 9.46 17.43 -11.34
CA SER A 535 9.24 16.58 -12.53
C SER A 535 8.00 15.68 -12.42
N ARG A 536 7.60 15.24 -11.21
CA ARG A 536 6.33 14.50 -11.00
C ARG A 536 5.10 15.39 -11.16
N PHE A 537 5.19 16.66 -10.73
CA PHE A 537 4.15 17.65 -10.97
C PHE A 537 4.03 17.94 -12.48
N MET A 538 5.16 18.13 -13.16
CA MET A 538 5.19 18.40 -14.59
C MET A 538 4.65 17.22 -15.39
N ALA A 539 4.97 15.98 -15.02
CA ALA A 539 4.39 14.80 -15.67
C ALA A 539 2.87 14.65 -15.48
N ASN A 540 2.26 15.36 -14.51
CA ASN A 540 0.82 15.31 -14.26
C ASN A 540 0.07 16.45 -14.98
N TYR A 541 -0.53 16.12 -16.12
CA TYR A 541 -1.33 17.06 -16.91
C TYR A 541 -2.44 17.76 -16.11
N GLN A 542 -3.15 17.05 -15.23
CA GLN A 542 -4.26 17.63 -14.48
C GLN A 542 -3.77 18.73 -13.53
N LEU A 543 -2.60 18.52 -12.90
CA LEU A 543 -1.99 19.51 -12.02
C LEU A 543 -1.40 20.70 -12.80
N ARG A 544 -0.79 20.45 -13.97
CA ARG A 544 -0.34 21.54 -14.86
C ARG A 544 -1.50 22.40 -15.34
N ALA A 545 -2.59 21.79 -15.81
CA ALA A 545 -3.73 22.50 -16.41
C ALA A 545 -4.45 23.45 -15.42
N VAL A 546 -4.33 23.22 -14.12
CA VAL A 546 -4.87 24.10 -13.07
C VAL A 546 -3.83 25.05 -12.48
N SER A 547 -2.58 25.00 -12.96
CA SER A 547 -1.51 25.89 -12.51
C SER A 547 -1.78 27.33 -12.95
N ALA A 548 -1.59 28.26 -12.03
CA ALA A 548 -1.80 29.68 -12.27
C ALA A 548 -0.54 30.42 -12.73
N ALA A 549 0.60 29.73 -12.87
CA ALA A 549 1.87 30.32 -13.31
C ALA A 549 1.81 30.73 -14.79
N ASP A 550 1.89 32.04 -15.02
CA ASP A 550 2.04 32.66 -16.34
C ASP A 550 3.52 33.01 -16.65
N TRP A 551 4.45 32.41 -15.91
CA TRP A 551 5.89 32.62 -15.98
C TRP A 551 6.63 31.29 -16.09
N PRO A 552 7.84 31.29 -16.68
CA PRO A 552 8.60 30.06 -16.90
C PRO A 552 9.25 29.53 -15.61
N VAL A 553 9.37 28.21 -15.52
CA VAL A 553 10.00 27.50 -14.40
C VAL A 553 11.20 26.72 -14.95
N ASP A 554 12.34 26.79 -14.29
CA ASP A 554 13.38 25.78 -14.46
C ASP A 554 13.24 24.70 -13.39
N TYR A 555 13.44 23.44 -13.73
CA TYR A 555 13.36 22.35 -12.75
C TYR A 555 14.31 21.22 -13.10
N TYR A 556 14.83 20.55 -12.08
CA TYR A 556 15.64 19.36 -12.30
C TYR A 556 14.78 18.17 -12.69
N VAL A 557 15.35 17.27 -13.50
CA VAL A 557 14.71 16.01 -13.89
C VAL A 557 15.49 14.79 -13.43
N GLY A 558 14.77 13.69 -13.16
CA GLY A 558 15.34 12.45 -12.62
C GLY A 558 16.06 11.56 -13.64
N GLY A 559 16.12 11.97 -14.91
CA GLY A 559 16.67 11.17 -16.00
C GLY A 559 16.77 11.98 -17.29
N PRO A 560 17.55 11.50 -18.28
CA PRO A 560 17.65 12.16 -19.57
C PRO A 560 16.36 11.96 -20.36
N GLY A 561 15.80 13.07 -20.81
CA GLY A 561 14.83 13.07 -21.90
C GLY A 561 15.52 13.16 -23.26
N CYS A 562 14.72 13.07 -24.30
CA CYS A 562 15.10 13.05 -25.72
C CYS A 562 16.23 14.03 -26.08
N SER A 563 16.09 15.25 -25.61
CA SER A 563 16.94 16.39 -25.90
C SER A 563 18.33 16.33 -25.24
N SER A 564 18.45 15.56 -24.16
CA SER A 564 19.70 15.37 -23.41
C SER A 564 20.53 14.17 -23.93
N LEU A 565 19.96 13.36 -24.84
CA LEU A 565 20.59 12.14 -25.34
C LEU A 565 21.51 12.41 -26.54
N THR A 566 22.59 11.65 -26.69
CA THR A 566 23.43 11.73 -27.89
C THR A 566 22.66 11.20 -29.12
N PRO A 567 23.04 11.54 -30.37
CA PRO A 567 22.40 10.99 -31.56
C PRO A 567 22.38 9.45 -31.59
N ALA A 568 23.49 8.83 -31.19
CA ALA A 568 23.59 7.36 -31.11
C ALA A 568 22.68 6.78 -30.02
N SER A 569 22.60 7.42 -28.84
CA SER A 569 21.70 7.00 -27.77
C SER A 569 20.24 7.09 -28.21
N VAL A 570 19.86 8.16 -28.92
CA VAL A 570 18.50 8.30 -29.48
C VAL A 570 18.21 7.22 -30.50
N GLU A 571 19.11 6.91 -31.43
CA GLU A 571 18.87 5.85 -32.42
C GLU A 571 18.67 4.47 -31.77
N ILE A 572 19.46 4.14 -30.75
CA ILE A 572 19.31 2.89 -30.00
C ILE A 572 17.95 2.87 -29.28
N LEU A 573 17.63 3.94 -28.55
CA LEU A 573 16.39 4.05 -27.78
C LEU A 573 15.15 4.07 -28.67
N THR A 574 15.14 4.84 -29.76
CA THR A 574 14.04 4.86 -30.73
C THR A 574 13.77 3.45 -31.27
N ARG A 575 14.80 2.72 -31.71
CA ARG A 575 14.63 1.34 -32.18
C ARG A 575 14.06 0.41 -31.11
N GLN A 576 14.49 0.56 -29.86
CA GLN A 576 13.96 -0.23 -28.75
C GLN A 576 12.50 0.11 -28.44
N ILE A 577 12.13 1.38 -28.41
CA ILE A 577 10.76 1.84 -28.18
C ILE A 577 9.84 1.39 -29.32
N GLU A 578 10.27 1.53 -30.57
CA GLU A 578 9.52 1.06 -31.75
C GLU A 578 9.37 -0.47 -31.74
N HIS A 579 10.42 -1.21 -31.37
CA HIS A 579 10.34 -2.66 -31.19
C HIS A 579 9.31 -3.04 -30.11
N PHE A 580 9.20 -2.24 -29.05
CA PHE A 580 8.23 -2.40 -27.97
C PHE A 580 6.99 -1.50 -28.09
N HIS A 581 6.61 -1.05 -29.29
CA HIS A 581 5.58 -0.02 -29.47
C HIS A 581 4.23 -0.37 -28.80
N ASP A 582 3.77 -1.61 -28.93
CA ASP A 582 2.55 -2.11 -28.29
C ASP A 582 2.60 -2.08 -26.74
N LEU A 583 3.79 -2.09 -26.16
CA LEU A 583 3.99 -1.99 -24.70
C LEU A 583 4.03 -0.53 -24.24
N THR A 584 4.46 0.38 -25.12
CA THR A 584 4.60 1.82 -24.84
C THR A 584 3.26 2.56 -24.91
N GLY A 585 2.21 1.94 -25.45
CA GLY A 585 0.91 2.58 -25.64
C GLY A 585 0.81 3.42 -26.90
N LEU A 586 1.78 3.29 -27.81
CA LEU A 586 1.74 3.88 -29.15
C LEU A 586 0.66 3.16 -29.99
N ALA A 587 -0.14 3.92 -30.72
CA ALA A 587 -1.10 3.33 -31.65
C ALA A 587 -0.38 2.70 -32.85
N LYS A 588 -1.06 1.77 -33.53
CA LYS A 588 -0.51 1.10 -34.71
C LYS A 588 -0.17 2.13 -35.79
N GLY A 589 1.11 2.23 -36.13
CA GLY A 589 1.63 3.19 -37.13
C GLY A 589 2.06 4.54 -36.56
N GLU A 590 1.87 4.78 -35.26
CA GLU A 590 2.55 5.89 -34.57
C GLU A 590 4.02 5.54 -34.38
N THR A 591 4.87 6.57 -34.47
CA THR A 591 6.31 6.45 -34.22
C THR A 591 6.67 7.31 -33.04
N PHE A 592 7.59 6.82 -32.20
CA PHE A 592 8.17 7.62 -31.16
C PHE A 592 9.08 8.68 -31.80
N SER A 593 8.86 9.96 -31.47
CA SER A 593 9.69 11.03 -32.01
C SER A 593 10.14 11.97 -30.92
N CYS A 594 11.40 12.39 -30.96
CA CYS A 594 11.89 13.39 -30.04
C CYS A 594 11.41 14.77 -30.48
N ALA A 595 10.72 15.50 -29.60
CA ALA A 595 10.10 16.79 -29.89
C ALA A 595 11.08 17.80 -30.49
N ASP A 596 12.30 17.86 -29.98
CA ASP A 596 13.34 18.77 -30.40
C ASP A 596 14.10 18.31 -31.67
N ARG A 597 13.82 17.09 -32.15
CA ARG A 597 14.56 16.43 -33.25
C ARG A 597 13.66 15.93 -34.37
N ALA A 598 12.34 16.03 -34.21
CA ALA A 598 11.38 15.54 -35.19
C ALA A 598 11.36 16.43 -36.46
N PRO A 599 10.99 15.86 -37.61
CA PRO A 599 10.66 16.66 -38.80
C PRO A 599 9.50 17.62 -38.48
N GLY A 600 9.67 18.93 -38.74
CA GLY A 600 8.65 19.95 -38.44
C GLY A 600 8.96 20.85 -37.24
N VAL A 601 10.06 20.60 -36.54
CA VAL A 601 10.58 21.49 -35.49
C VAL A 601 10.97 22.84 -36.07
N SER A 602 10.42 23.92 -35.50
CA SER A 602 10.79 25.29 -35.83
C SER A 602 11.24 26.03 -34.56
N GLY A 603 12.50 26.47 -34.53
CA GLY A 603 13.05 27.17 -33.37
C GLY A 603 13.21 26.30 -32.11
N GLY A 604 13.35 24.97 -32.27
CA GLY A 604 13.42 24.02 -31.15
C GLY A 604 12.06 23.64 -30.57
N VAL A 605 10.97 24.06 -31.20
CA VAL A 605 9.60 23.83 -30.75
C VAL A 605 8.86 22.91 -31.73
N LEU A 606 8.26 21.85 -31.19
CA LEU A 606 7.30 20.99 -31.89
C LEU A 606 5.94 21.10 -31.20
N ARG A 607 4.97 21.70 -31.90
CA ARG A 607 3.73 22.19 -31.27
C ARG A 607 2.76 21.12 -30.82
N ASP A 608 2.87 19.93 -31.39
CA ASP A 608 2.06 18.76 -31.10
C ASP A 608 2.83 17.74 -30.26
N ALA A 609 3.96 18.08 -29.64
CA ALA A 609 4.76 17.11 -28.90
C ALA A 609 4.33 17.02 -27.44
N CYS A 610 4.07 15.82 -26.92
CA CYS A 610 3.68 15.59 -25.52
C CYS A 610 4.31 14.31 -24.96
N THR A 611 4.67 14.27 -23.67
CA THR A 611 5.28 13.06 -23.06
C THR A 611 4.41 11.84 -23.39
N LEU A 612 4.98 10.66 -23.63
CA LEU A 612 4.22 9.44 -23.95
C LEU A 612 2.99 9.22 -23.05
N ASP A 613 3.09 9.53 -21.75
CA ASP A 613 1.99 9.45 -20.80
C ASP A 613 0.92 10.54 -20.97
N ALA A 614 1.35 11.76 -21.32
CA ALA A 614 0.43 12.85 -21.63
C ALA A 614 -0.35 12.57 -22.92
N ALA A 615 0.27 11.97 -23.94
CA ALA A 615 -0.40 11.59 -25.19
C ALA A 615 -1.61 10.69 -24.93
N ILE A 616 -1.43 9.67 -24.10
CA ILE A 616 -2.49 8.71 -23.74
C ILE A 616 -3.63 9.41 -22.97
N LYS A 617 -3.30 10.34 -22.07
CA LYS A 617 -4.30 11.07 -21.27
C LYS A 617 -5.06 12.12 -22.08
N MET A 618 -4.45 12.69 -23.11
CA MET A 618 -5.02 13.77 -23.92
C MET A 618 -5.80 13.24 -25.12
N THR A 619 -6.81 12.40 -24.87
CA THR A 619 -7.68 11.82 -25.93
C THR A 619 -8.42 12.84 -26.80
N SER A 620 -8.43 14.12 -26.44
CA SER A 620 -9.05 15.23 -27.19
C SER A 620 -8.08 16.14 -27.93
N GLN A 621 -6.75 15.97 -27.75
CA GLN A 621 -5.75 16.77 -28.46
C GLN A 621 -4.87 15.85 -29.32
N PRO A 622 -4.68 16.17 -30.62
CA PRO A 622 -3.79 15.42 -31.48
C PRO A 622 -2.34 15.80 -31.14
N CYS A 623 -1.73 15.10 -30.19
CA CYS A 623 -0.32 15.25 -29.89
C CYS A 623 0.47 13.98 -30.24
N HIS A 624 1.65 14.15 -30.81
CA HIS A 624 2.62 13.11 -31.07
C HIS A 624 3.37 12.75 -29.79
N PRO A 625 3.46 11.45 -29.46
CA PRO A 625 4.27 10.97 -28.36
C PRO A 625 5.72 11.43 -28.52
N ASN A 626 6.15 12.25 -27.57
CA ASN A 626 7.51 12.69 -27.38
C ASN A 626 8.02 12.17 -26.05
N ASP A 627 9.34 12.12 -25.96
CA ASP A 627 10.08 11.96 -24.72
C ASP A 627 9.94 10.62 -23.96
N LEU A 628 11.08 10.24 -23.39
CA LEU A 628 11.19 9.20 -22.38
C LEU A 628 11.04 9.93 -21.06
N GLY A 629 9.89 9.78 -20.39
CA GLY A 629 9.70 10.43 -19.10
C GLY A 629 10.91 10.15 -18.19
N GLY A 630 11.32 11.15 -17.41
CA GLY A 630 12.55 11.14 -16.60
C GLY A 630 12.63 10.02 -15.54
N PHE A 631 11.70 9.07 -15.54
CA PHE A 631 11.60 7.93 -14.66
C PHE A 631 11.71 6.57 -15.40
N LEU A 632 11.43 6.52 -16.71
CA LEU A 632 11.46 5.28 -17.49
C LEU A 632 12.89 4.77 -17.67
N VAL A 633 13.78 5.59 -18.24
CA VAL A 633 15.17 5.22 -18.53
C VAL A 633 15.93 4.86 -17.23
N PRO A 634 15.87 5.65 -16.14
CA PRO A 634 16.48 5.27 -14.87
C PRO A 634 16.03 3.92 -14.32
N ALA A 635 14.74 3.60 -14.39
CA ALA A 635 14.22 2.33 -13.89
C ALA A 635 14.62 1.15 -14.79
N TRP A 636 14.60 1.34 -16.10
CA TRP A 636 15.10 0.37 -17.07
C TRP A 636 16.58 0.04 -16.83
N ASP A 637 17.40 1.09 -16.71
CA ASP A 637 18.83 1.00 -16.43
C ASP A 637 19.09 0.29 -15.09
N ALA A 638 18.29 0.58 -14.06
CA ALA A 638 18.39 -0.13 -12.77
C ALA A 638 18.11 -1.64 -12.92
N VAL A 639 17.13 -2.06 -13.71
CA VAL A 639 16.86 -3.49 -13.93
C VAL A 639 17.98 -4.16 -14.71
N LEU A 640 18.48 -3.55 -15.79
CA LEU A 640 19.60 -4.10 -16.56
C LEU A 640 20.88 -4.20 -15.72
N LEU A 641 21.13 -3.20 -14.87
CA LEU A 641 22.25 -3.24 -13.94
C LEU A 641 22.08 -4.36 -12.90
N ALA A 642 20.88 -4.56 -12.38
CA ALA A 642 20.59 -5.67 -11.47
C ALA A 642 20.84 -7.03 -12.12
N ASP A 643 20.40 -7.21 -13.37
CA ASP A 643 20.61 -8.45 -14.12
C ASP A 643 22.09 -8.76 -14.36
N ALA A 644 22.85 -7.77 -14.79
CA ALA A 644 24.29 -7.92 -15.03
C ALA A 644 25.10 -8.11 -13.74
N LEU A 645 24.65 -7.54 -12.62
CA LEU A 645 25.38 -7.52 -11.35
C LEU A 645 25.12 -8.75 -10.48
N VAL A 646 23.87 -9.24 -10.44
CA VAL A 646 23.47 -10.32 -9.53
C VAL A 646 23.88 -11.67 -10.13
N PRO A 647 24.84 -12.39 -9.52
CA PRO A 647 25.41 -13.60 -10.09
C PRO A 647 24.39 -14.75 -10.08
N LEU A 648 24.55 -15.73 -10.98
CA LEU A 648 23.60 -16.83 -11.15
C LEU A 648 23.42 -17.70 -9.89
N ASP A 649 24.46 -17.86 -9.09
CA ASP A 649 24.42 -18.57 -7.81
C ASP A 649 23.86 -17.72 -6.65
N GLY A 650 23.57 -16.44 -6.91
CA GLY A 650 23.04 -15.50 -5.94
C GLY A 650 23.90 -15.42 -4.67
N ALA A 651 23.25 -15.32 -3.52
CA ALA A 651 23.93 -15.26 -2.21
C ALA A 651 24.33 -16.63 -1.64
N ALA A 652 24.20 -17.73 -2.40
CA ALA A 652 24.25 -19.09 -1.85
C ALA A 652 25.52 -19.36 -1.01
N GLY A 653 25.31 -19.65 0.28
CA GLY A 653 26.38 -20.01 1.23
C GLY A 653 27.24 -18.84 1.73
N ARG A 654 26.98 -17.60 1.32
CA ARG A 654 27.74 -16.41 1.72
C ARG A 654 26.98 -15.58 2.75
N PRO A 655 27.65 -15.06 3.81
CA PRO A 655 27.06 -14.06 4.69
C PRO A 655 26.60 -12.83 3.89
N PRO A 656 25.46 -12.18 4.23
CA PRO A 656 24.95 -11.02 3.52
C PRO A 656 25.98 -9.92 3.23
N ALA A 657 26.78 -9.54 4.23
CA ALA A 657 27.80 -8.50 4.08
C ALA A 657 28.93 -8.89 3.11
N GLU A 658 29.35 -10.15 3.12
CA GLU A 658 30.38 -10.68 2.20
C GLU A 658 29.82 -10.77 0.78
N TYR A 659 28.58 -11.24 0.63
CA TYR A 659 27.90 -11.29 -0.66
C TYR A 659 27.78 -9.90 -1.30
N LEU A 660 27.21 -8.94 -0.57
CA LEU A 660 27.02 -7.58 -1.08
C LEU A 660 28.36 -6.87 -1.33
N GLY A 661 29.33 -7.03 -0.42
CA GLY A 661 30.68 -6.49 -0.59
C GLY A 661 31.51 -7.18 -1.68
N GLY A 662 31.07 -8.34 -2.18
CA GLY A 662 31.69 -9.06 -3.27
C GLY A 662 31.11 -8.75 -4.65
N LEU A 663 30.02 -7.97 -4.73
CA LEU A 663 29.41 -7.60 -6.00
C LEU A 663 30.35 -6.70 -6.81
N SER A 664 30.66 -7.08 -8.04
CA SER A 664 31.54 -6.30 -8.91
C SER A 664 31.11 -6.43 -10.37
N LEU A 665 31.17 -5.31 -11.08
CA LEU A 665 30.88 -5.20 -12.50
C LEU A 665 31.88 -4.19 -13.12
N PRO A 666 32.81 -4.62 -13.97
CA PRO A 666 33.87 -3.75 -14.50
C PRO A 666 33.35 -2.69 -15.49
N GLY A 667 32.11 -2.83 -15.97
CA GLY A 667 31.52 -1.92 -16.92
C GLY A 667 30.29 -2.51 -17.59
N LEU A 668 29.18 -1.79 -17.55
CA LEU A 668 27.98 -2.01 -18.33
C LEU A 668 27.61 -0.71 -19.04
N THR A 669 27.38 -0.76 -20.35
CA THR A 669 26.87 0.39 -21.10
C THR A 669 25.36 0.45 -20.90
N MET A 670 24.89 1.51 -20.27
CA MET A 670 23.47 1.77 -19.99
C MET A 670 22.74 2.24 -21.25
N ALA A 671 21.41 2.33 -21.21
CA ALA A 671 20.61 2.73 -22.37
C ALA A 671 20.95 4.14 -22.90
N THR A 672 21.50 4.98 -22.03
CA THR A 672 21.97 6.34 -22.34
C THR A 672 23.36 6.38 -22.96
N GLY A 673 24.11 5.27 -22.95
CA GLY A 673 25.52 5.19 -23.34
C GLY A 673 26.50 5.43 -22.18
N VAL A 674 26.02 5.85 -21.00
CA VAL A 674 26.84 5.97 -19.79
C VAL A 674 27.35 4.59 -19.37
N ARG A 675 28.57 4.51 -18.84
CA ARG A 675 29.15 3.25 -18.37
C ARG A 675 28.99 3.12 -16.86
N ALA A 676 28.17 2.19 -16.41
CA ALA A 676 28.04 1.82 -15.00
C ALA A 676 29.18 0.86 -14.60
N ALA A 677 29.83 1.11 -13.47
CA ALA A 677 30.81 0.21 -12.89
C ALA A 677 30.57 0.05 -11.39
N VAL A 678 30.58 -1.19 -10.91
CA VAL A 678 30.36 -1.53 -9.50
C VAL A 678 31.61 -2.21 -8.96
N ASP A 679 32.08 -1.75 -7.81
CA ASP A 679 33.25 -2.31 -7.14
C ASP A 679 32.94 -2.47 -5.65
N GLN A 680 33.16 -3.67 -5.13
CA GLN A 680 32.84 -4.04 -3.75
C GLN A 680 31.39 -3.68 -3.32
N GLY A 681 30.43 -3.83 -4.24
CA GLY A 681 29.02 -3.47 -4.03
C GLY A 681 28.74 -1.97 -4.01
N ILE A 682 29.67 -1.13 -4.45
CA ILE A 682 29.53 0.33 -4.51
C ILE A 682 29.57 0.76 -5.98
N LEU A 683 28.60 1.59 -6.38
CA LEU A 683 28.61 2.22 -7.69
C LEU A 683 29.72 3.28 -7.74
N ARG A 684 30.62 3.21 -8.73
CA ARG A 684 31.76 4.14 -8.82
C ARG A 684 31.32 5.58 -9.10
N ASP A 685 30.41 5.75 -10.05
CA ASP A 685 29.88 7.04 -10.49
C ASP A 685 28.36 6.93 -10.71
N PRO A 686 27.57 7.96 -10.35
CA PRO A 686 26.17 8.03 -10.71
C PRO A 686 25.99 7.87 -12.23
N THR A 687 24.98 7.10 -12.64
CA THR A 687 24.72 6.83 -14.07
C THR A 687 23.71 7.81 -14.66
N ILE A 688 23.02 8.57 -13.82
CA ILE A 688 22.05 9.58 -14.20
C ILE A 688 22.72 10.96 -14.13
N PRO A 689 22.66 11.77 -15.20
CA PRO A 689 23.22 13.11 -15.18
C PRO A 689 22.36 14.10 -14.39
N VAL A 690 22.98 15.16 -13.86
CA VAL A 690 22.26 16.35 -13.37
C VAL A 690 21.75 17.12 -14.58
N LEU A 691 20.43 17.22 -14.73
CA LEU A 691 19.78 17.87 -15.87
C LEU A 691 18.74 18.86 -15.39
N LEU A 692 18.82 20.09 -15.93
CA LEU A 692 17.88 21.17 -15.66
C LEU A 692 17.05 21.45 -16.91
N TRP A 693 15.74 21.40 -16.78
CA TRP A 693 14.79 21.65 -17.85
C TRP A 693 14.10 22.99 -17.65
N HIS A 694 13.77 23.62 -18.76
CA HIS A 694 12.97 24.83 -18.84
C HIS A 694 11.57 24.46 -19.28
N VAL A 695 10.57 24.99 -18.59
CA VAL A 695 9.19 24.95 -19.06
C VAL A 695 8.65 26.38 -19.19
N ASP A 696 8.08 26.65 -20.35
CA ASP A 696 7.33 27.87 -20.66
C ASP A 696 6.06 27.98 -19.77
N PRO A 697 5.34 29.12 -19.75
CA PRO A 697 4.23 29.34 -18.80
C PRO A 697 3.25 28.17 -18.68
N LEU A 698 3.05 27.70 -17.43
CA LEU A 698 2.25 26.50 -17.12
C LEU A 698 0.76 26.65 -17.42
N ASN A 699 0.27 27.89 -17.57
CA ASN A 699 -1.14 28.20 -17.75
C ASN A 699 -1.64 28.11 -19.21
N ASP A 700 -0.76 27.88 -20.20
CA ASP A 700 -1.16 27.59 -21.58
C ASP A 700 -0.81 26.14 -21.97
N PRO A 701 -1.72 25.17 -21.72
CA PRO A 701 -1.48 23.76 -22.02
C PRO A 701 -1.25 23.47 -23.52
N SER A 702 -1.53 24.42 -24.43
CA SER A 702 -1.22 24.28 -25.85
C SER A 702 0.23 24.65 -26.21
N GLN A 703 1.00 25.18 -25.25
CA GLN A 703 2.36 25.68 -25.44
C GLN A 703 3.36 25.21 -24.37
N ILE A 704 3.02 24.20 -23.56
CA ILE A 704 3.95 23.68 -22.53
C ILE A 704 5.02 22.83 -23.22
N TYR A 705 6.21 23.42 -23.39
CA TYR A 705 7.39 22.72 -23.91
C TYR A 705 8.44 22.58 -22.81
N GLU A 706 8.98 21.37 -22.68
CA GLU A 706 10.07 21.08 -21.76
C GLU A 706 11.37 20.95 -22.57
N LEU A 707 12.31 21.87 -22.36
CA LEU A 707 13.58 21.91 -23.09
C LEU A 707 14.77 21.86 -22.13
N PRO A 708 15.86 21.15 -22.45
CA PRO A 708 17.03 21.12 -21.59
C PRO A 708 17.71 22.49 -21.63
N ARG A 709 17.99 23.04 -20.45
CA ARG A 709 18.58 24.37 -20.31
C ARG A 709 20.08 24.26 -20.09
N LEU A 710 20.85 24.28 -21.19
CA LEU A 710 22.33 24.25 -21.12
C LEU A 710 22.91 25.50 -20.43
N THR A 711 22.18 26.63 -20.46
CA THR A 711 22.54 27.89 -19.80
C THR A 711 21.30 28.50 -19.15
N LEU A 712 21.37 28.84 -17.86
CA LEU A 712 20.42 29.79 -17.27
C LEU A 712 20.60 31.13 -18.01
N ARG A 713 19.72 31.45 -18.96
CA ARG A 713 19.63 32.76 -19.62
C ARG A 713 19.27 33.86 -18.64
#